data_AF-A0A0X1KJZ9-F1
#
_entry.id   AF-A0A0X1KJZ9-F1
#
_cell.length_a   1.000
_cell.length_b   1.000
_cell.length_c   1.000
_cell.angle_alpha   90.00
_cell.angle_beta   90.00
_cell.angle_gamma   90.00
#
_symmetry.space_group_name_H-M   'P 1'
#
loop_
_entity.id
_entity.type
_entity.pdbx_description
1 polymer ?
#
loop_
_entity_poly.entity_id
_entity_poly.type
_entity_poly.pdbx_seq_one_letter_code
_entity_poly.pdbx_strand_id
1 'polypeptide(L)'
;MVEKKKKKELSDSWINEILGGKSDPLASVLGNGKDKKDERKPPLPFASEGSLLDEILGGSKKEQERPPSPPAKNPLEEILSSSKEPQKEEPKEIKKERTPAPPLREILAKVKSDEARPTKEESRSENPETPTGVDLLGQILGGGAKPESSKPQVQKTLQPLPIPKPKPSLGIQSILGETKTEEISYAGRAKVLDAYGNVRILRVKGEPVPIYELRLPKLSKEEEALLKQVRERAITEIQIDPTLIPNYEERRKIFLREVKRMLKEAAPNFSEGRIEVLAELIVQTMLGYGLLDPLVRDDNLEEIMVIGTNKPVYVWHRRFYMCKTNIVFKEERDILNIIERIAREVGRRIDQQNPLLDARLPDGSRVNATLPPISLDGPTITIRKFKKDPLTIIDLIKYGTMNSDVAAFLWLLVDGLGVKPANILVAGGTGSGKTTTLNALAMFIPPSERVISIEDTAELQLPVEHWVRLETRPPNIEGKGEVTMDDLVKNTLRMRPDRIIVGEVRGPEARTMFTAMNTGHNGALYDFSVIQLSDGRFVLIGDLLKELFAKYSDRIETYKDLEYVVLDEEDRFEVVSVGPDLKAGKHIVSRVWRRKVRPGEKLIRVRTRTGNEVILTKTHPFFVFSDGDVVRKEAEKLKPGDRVAVMRKPPKPPQKKAIVDPRVYSGISDYYLVPNGNGLVKVPNDGIPPETAQYLLSVNSKPVKIVREVDERLSYTVGVLLGDGYISSDGYYISATFDDESYMEAFTSFLSEFLPESRPQVKRESAYTVVTYGSRPFAEFLHRAFGIPKGRKESLDVPDLVLSNDELLRHFIAGLFDADAYVDEKGPAVILTTRSENLARKVWYALQRLGIISTVSRVKNRGYREGIIFRVTIRGVDDLIKFHRHIPLRHSRKRAKLEELIRRYRTYRGKRTDRVPISPVMLEPLRKRLNLTVSELSKLASTYAGEKISESLIRHVEKGRMKEIRRSALRGIALALQQVADDLKDEDAWVQAKRLELIADGDVYWDEVVSVEEVEPKELGIEYLYDLTVEEDHNYVANGILVSNCMGTIHANSARETIVRLESPPMNVPRIMIPALDIILMQVRFNSRKKGTVRRVVEIAEISGIEGESIQLNKLYKYDPAKDELLPTEVPSRIMNELSRHTGMSISELEIEREKRKIILEWMIEKGIRSIDDVGHYIKMFYIDEESLLEKIERDSSAQIQEQIQNIT
;
A
#
# COMPACT_ATOMS: atom_id res chain seq x y z
N MET A 1 28.81 -27.23 58.37
CA MET A 1 30.19 -27.55 57.94
C MET A 1 30.22 -27.66 56.42
N VAL A 2 31.41 -27.44 55.82
CA VAL A 2 31.95 -28.14 54.63
C VAL A 2 30.93 -28.34 53.47
N GLU A 3 30.84 -27.44 52.48
CA GLU A 3 31.72 -27.33 51.29
C GLU A 3 31.42 -28.38 50.19
N LYS A 4 31.63 -28.15 48.88
CA LYS A 4 32.36 -27.08 48.16
C LYS A 4 31.89 -27.01 46.68
N LYS A 5 31.66 -25.79 46.14
CA LYS A 5 31.88 -25.37 44.72
C LYS A 5 31.01 -26.07 43.62
N LYS A 6 30.76 -25.49 42.44
CA LYS A 6 30.99 -24.12 41.91
C LYS A 6 30.03 -23.81 40.72
N LYS A 7 29.58 -22.55 40.65
CA LYS A 7 29.11 -21.77 39.47
C LYS A 7 29.01 -22.47 38.09
N LYS A 8 27.78 -22.56 37.57
CA LYS A 8 27.28 -21.89 36.34
C LYS A 8 25.74 -22.05 36.33
N GLU A 9 24.86 -21.07 36.04
CA GLU A 9 24.84 -19.95 35.06
C GLU A 9 24.84 -20.45 33.58
N LEU A 10 23.87 -20.14 32.71
CA LEU A 10 22.61 -19.37 32.87
C LEU A 10 21.74 -19.52 31.58
N SER A 11 20.66 -20.30 31.57
CA SER A 11 19.59 -20.31 30.55
C SER A 11 18.44 -21.28 30.92
N ASP A 12 17.22 -20.97 30.45
CA ASP A 12 15.94 -21.75 30.52
C ASP A 12 14.90 -21.26 31.55
N SER A 13 14.12 -20.24 31.17
CA SER A 13 12.97 -19.78 31.98
C SER A 13 11.83 -19.08 31.20
N TRP A 14 11.61 -19.39 29.91
CA TRP A 14 10.57 -18.73 29.06
C TRP A 14 9.60 -19.71 28.36
N ILE A 15 9.40 -20.91 28.92
CA ILE A 15 8.50 -21.95 28.36
C ILE A 15 7.40 -22.43 29.34
N ASN A 16 7.46 -22.09 30.63
CA ASN A 16 6.54 -22.63 31.65
C ASN A 16 5.50 -21.64 32.22
N GLU A 17 5.40 -20.40 31.72
CA GLU A 17 4.49 -19.37 32.30
C GLU A 17 3.11 -19.28 31.61
N ILE A 18 2.83 -20.13 30.61
CA ILE A 18 1.52 -20.16 29.90
C ILE A 18 0.67 -21.40 30.30
N LEU A 19 1.21 -22.34 31.08
CA LEU A 19 0.54 -23.62 31.41
C LEU A 19 0.26 -23.84 32.91
N GLY A 20 -0.66 -23.04 33.46
CA GLY A 20 -1.85 -23.66 34.07
C GLY A 20 -2.18 -23.41 35.55
N GLY A 21 -3.36 -22.80 35.79
CA GLY A 21 -4.20 -23.06 36.95
C GLY A 21 -4.56 -21.83 37.80
N LYS A 22 -5.65 -21.84 38.59
CA LYS A 22 -6.73 -22.85 38.72
C LYS A 22 -7.88 -22.26 39.54
N SER A 23 -9.14 -22.53 39.18
CA SER A 23 -10.19 -22.87 40.15
C SER A 23 -11.46 -23.39 39.46
N ASP A 24 -12.00 -24.46 40.03
CA ASP A 24 -13.29 -25.10 39.72
C ASP A 24 -14.08 -25.10 41.04
N PRO A 25 -15.37 -24.77 41.00
CA PRO A 25 -16.29 -25.34 41.97
C PRO A 25 -17.62 -25.77 41.34
N LEU A 26 -17.74 -27.05 40.97
CA LEU A 26 -18.50 -27.99 41.81
C LEU A 26 -18.36 -29.47 41.41
N ALA A 27 -17.64 -30.23 42.25
CA ALA A 27 -17.63 -31.68 42.20
C ALA A 27 -18.86 -32.29 42.90
N SER A 28 -19.77 -32.90 42.13
CA SER A 28 -20.79 -33.84 42.61
C SER A 28 -21.26 -34.69 41.40
N VAL A 29 -21.38 -36.01 41.42
CA VAL A 29 -21.16 -37.04 42.47
C VAL A 29 -20.46 -38.26 41.83
N LEU A 30 -19.82 -39.08 42.67
CA LEU A 30 -19.37 -40.49 42.47
C LEU A 30 -20.10 -41.25 41.32
N GLY A 31 -19.47 -42.13 40.53
CA GLY A 31 -18.12 -42.69 40.57
C GLY A 31 -18.11 -44.16 40.09
N ASN A 32 -16.93 -44.74 39.82
CA ASN A 32 -16.67 -46.16 39.47
C ASN A 32 -17.31 -46.75 38.19
N GLY A 33 -16.52 -47.56 37.46
CA GLY A 33 -17.00 -48.90 37.09
C GLY A 33 -17.00 -49.36 35.62
N LYS A 34 -15.80 -49.66 35.08
CA LYS A 34 -15.47 -50.89 34.32
C LYS A 34 -16.21 -51.32 33.02
N ASP A 35 -15.38 -51.97 32.19
CA ASP A 35 -15.64 -53.18 31.39
C ASP A 35 -16.38 -53.12 30.02
N LYS A 36 -15.58 -53.51 29.01
CA LYS A 36 -15.84 -54.48 27.93
C LYS A 36 -16.33 -54.02 26.55
N LYS A 37 -16.03 -54.94 25.61
CA LYS A 37 -16.21 -54.89 24.16
C LYS A 37 -17.44 -55.73 23.74
N ASP A 38 -17.63 -55.74 22.41
CA ASP A 38 -18.07 -56.86 21.56
C ASP A 38 -19.50 -56.84 21.00
N GLU A 39 -19.53 -56.51 19.70
CA GLU A 39 -20.20 -57.22 18.59
C GLU A 39 -21.73 -57.38 18.44
N ARG A 40 -22.09 -57.39 17.15
CA ARG A 40 -23.28 -57.97 16.45
C ARG A 40 -24.47 -57.05 16.12
N LYS A 41 -25.11 -57.42 15.01
CA LYS A 41 -26.25 -56.80 14.31
C LYS A 41 -27.40 -57.85 14.22
N PRO A 42 -28.46 -57.62 13.41
CA PRO A 42 -29.79 -57.11 13.78
C PRO A 42 -30.86 -58.25 13.76
N PRO A 43 -32.19 -58.00 13.81
CA PRO A 43 -32.97 -57.50 12.65
C PRO A 43 -34.20 -56.60 12.99
N LEU A 44 -35.03 -56.30 11.98
CA LEU A 44 -36.32 -55.57 11.99
C LEU A 44 -37.49 -56.47 12.52
N PRO A 45 -38.70 -55.95 12.88
CA PRO A 45 -39.77 -55.70 11.88
C PRO A 45 -40.79 -54.55 12.23
N PHE A 46 -42.02 -54.64 11.67
CA PHE A 46 -43.02 -53.60 11.39
C PHE A 46 -44.09 -53.29 12.47
N ALA A 47 -44.84 -52.21 12.18
CA ALA A 47 -45.91 -51.47 12.89
C ALA A 47 -47.27 -52.16 13.24
N SER A 48 -48.03 -51.47 14.10
CA SER A 48 -49.50 -51.51 14.36
C SER A 48 -49.90 -50.21 15.11
N GLU A 49 -50.87 -49.39 14.69
CA GLU A 49 -52.36 -49.46 14.89
C GLU A 49 -52.87 -49.32 16.35
N GLY A 50 -54.01 -48.61 16.55
CA GLY A 50 -54.85 -48.77 17.78
C GLY A 50 -55.40 -47.50 18.46
N SER A 51 -56.63 -47.11 18.09
CA SER A 51 -57.52 -46.04 18.64
C SER A 51 -57.88 -46.08 20.14
N LEU A 52 -58.22 -44.91 20.73
CA LEU A 52 -59.57 -44.52 21.24
C LEU A 52 -59.54 -43.00 21.60
N LEU A 53 -60.51 -42.10 21.40
CA LEU A 53 -62.00 -42.03 21.32
C LEU A 53 -62.75 -41.72 22.63
N ASP A 54 -63.87 -40.99 22.42
CA ASP A 54 -64.99 -40.65 23.31
C ASP A 54 -64.75 -39.70 24.51
N GLU A 55 -65.65 -38.78 24.89
CA GLU A 55 -66.67 -37.99 24.16
C GLU A 55 -67.24 -36.88 25.10
N ILE A 56 -68.42 -36.31 24.78
CA ILE A 56 -69.42 -35.62 25.64
C ILE A 56 -69.59 -34.08 25.44
N LEU A 57 -70.61 -33.75 24.60
CA LEU A 57 -71.44 -32.51 24.54
C LEU A 57 -70.77 -31.18 24.09
N GLY A 58 -71.38 -30.30 23.27
CA GLY A 58 -72.71 -30.29 22.64
C GLY A 58 -72.85 -29.17 21.56
N GLY A 59 -74.05 -28.98 20.98
CA GLY A 59 -74.32 -28.02 19.86
C GLY A 59 -74.57 -26.54 20.28
N SER A 60 -75.06 -25.61 19.43
CA SER A 60 -75.59 -25.68 18.04
C SER A 60 -75.81 -24.29 17.36
N LYS A 61 -76.09 -24.28 16.03
CA LYS A 61 -76.55 -23.20 15.08
C LYS A 61 -77.28 -21.95 15.68
N LYS A 62 -77.31 -20.72 15.12
CA LYS A 62 -77.84 -20.29 13.78
C LYS A 62 -77.83 -18.72 13.57
N GLU A 63 -77.62 -18.25 12.34
CA GLU A 63 -78.22 -17.09 11.56
C GLU A 63 -78.45 -15.60 12.03
N GLN A 64 -78.21 -14.69 11.05
CA GLN A 64 -79.04 -13.54 10.53
C GLN A 64 -78.79 -12.01 10.82
N GLU A 65 -78.45 -11.30 9.71
CA GLU A 65 -78.96 -9.99 9.19
C GLU A 65 -78.45 -8.57 9.61
N ARG A 66 -79.04 -7.50 9.02
CA ARG A 66 -78.45 -6.20 8.54
C ARG A 66 -79.43 -4.99 8.73
N PRO A 67 -79.13 -3.70 8.35
CA PRO A 67 -77.88 -3.04 7.92
C PRO A 67 -77.40 -1.97 8.96
N PRO A 68 -77.60 -0.61 8.91
CA PRO A 68 -78.15 0.36 7.92
C PRO A 68 -77.07 1.29 7.24
N SER A 69 -77.46 2.43 6.65
CA SER A 69 -76.61 3.51 6.03
C SER A 69 -77.48 4.77 5.76
N PRO A 70 -77.14 5.81 4.94
CA PRO A 70 -75.88 6.26 4.29
C PRO A 70 -75.50 7.69 4.80
N PRO A 71 -75.50 8.87 4.10
CA PRO A 71 -75.16 9.27 2.71
C PRO A 71 -74.33 10.59 2.49
N ALA A 72 -73.84 10.80 1.24
CA ALA A 72 -73.71 12.09 0.50
C ALA A 72 -72.62 13.15 0.89
N LYS A 73 -72.06 13.96 -0.04
CA LYS A 73 -72.27 14.10 -1.51
C LYS A 73 -71.05 14.69 -2.28
N ASN A 74 -71.04 14.50 -3.61
CA ASN A 74 -70.16 15.13 -4.63
C ASN A 74 -71.02 16.02 -5.58
N PRO A 75 -70.45 17.02 -6.30
CA PRO A 75 -70.23 16.93 -7.77
C PRO A 75 -68.89 17.61 -8.21
N LEU A 76 -68.25 17.36 -9.39
CA LEU A 76 -68.66 17.52 -10.82
C LEU A 76 -68.99 19.01 -11.18
N GLU A 77 -68.64 19.58 -12.35
CA GLU A 77 -68.32 19.00 -13.68
C GLU A 77 -67.57 20.01 -14.63
N GLU A 78 -67.13 19.55 -15.84
CA GLU A 78 -66.78 20.33 -17.07
C GLU A 78 -65.50 21.24 -17.08
N ILE A 79 -64.77 21.54 -18.18
CA ILE A 79 -64.90 21.26 -19.64
C ILE A 79 -63.51 21.23 -20.39
N LEU A 80 -63.52 20.67 -21.62
CA LEU A 80 -62.52 20.58 -22.72
C LEU A 80 -61.17 21.40 -22.79
N SER A 81 -60.13 20.69 -23.29
CA SER A 81 -59.19 21.05 -24.39
C SER A 81 -57.83 21.82 -24.21
N SER A 82 -56.81 21.23 -24.87
CA SER A 82 -55.69 21.82 -25.66
C SER A 82 -54.64 22.83 -25.11
N SER A 83 -53.36 22.41 -25.23
CA SER A 83 -52.24 23.15 -25.87
C SER A 83 -51.61 24.43 -25.27
N LYS A 84 -50.35 24.25 -24.84
CA LYS A 84 -49.19 25.19 -24.85
C LYS A 84 -49.05 26.36 -23.85
N GLU A 85 -47.76 26.60 -23.55
CA GLU A 85 -47.05 27.74 -22.93
C GLU A 85 -47.48 29.15 -23.42
N PRO A 86 -47.20 30.29 -22.71
CA PRO A 86 -45.89 30.57 -22.08
C PRO A 86 -45.73 31.50 -20.83
N GLN A 87 -44.53 31.41 -20.21
CA GLN A 87 -43.66 32.44 -19.58
C GLN A 87 -44.16 33.46 -18.51
N LYS A 88 -43.35 33.57 -17.42
CA LYS A 88 -42.97 34.76 -16.58
C LYS A 88 -44.12 35.58 -15.90
N GLU A 89 -44.01 36.10 -14.67
CA GLU A 89 -42.92 36.89 -14.03
C GLU A 89 -42.77 36.67 -12.49
N GLU A 90 -42.04 37.58 -11.83
CA GLU A 90 -41.41 37.55 -10.49
C GLU A 90 -42.32 37.78 -9.23
N PRO A 91 -41.78 37.67 -7.99
CA PRO A 91 -42.56 37.33 -6.78
C PRO A 91 -42.66 38.44 -5.71
N LYS A 92 -43.27 38.13 -4.54
CA LYS A 92 -42.79 38.59 -3.21
C LYS A 92 -43.43 37.93 -1.98
N GLU A 93 -42.58 37.73 -0.96
CA GLU A 93 -42.83 37.73 0.51
C GLU A 93 -43.89 36.75 1.10
N ILE A 94 -43.70 36.16 2.29
CA ILE A 94 -43.61 36.82 3.62
C ILE A 94 -42.53 36.22 4.53
N LYS A 95 -42.09 37.03 5.51
CA LYS A 95 -40.96 36.83 6.43
C LYS A 95 -41.32 35.98 7.67
N LYS A 96 -40.30 35.42 8.36
CA LYS A 96 -39.97 35.87 9.74
C LYS A 96 -38.57 35.51 10.27
N GLU A 97 -37.77 36.56 10.47
CA GLU A 97 -36.96 36.86 11.66
C GLU A 97 -36.05 35.78 12.28
N ARG A 98 -34.76 35.85 11.94
CA ARG A 98 -33.64 35.70 12.89
C ARG A 98 -32.65 36.84 12.68
N THR A 99 -32.02 37.32 13.76
CA THR A 99 -31.12 38.48 13.76
C THR A 99 -29.68 38.11 13.37
N PRO A 100 -29.07 38.76 12.35
CA PRO A 100 -27.68 38.53 11.98
C PRO A 100 -26.73 39.61 12.54
N ALA A 101 -25.47 39.23 12.78
CA ALA A 101 -24.36 40.18 12.93
C ALA A 101 -23.77 40.52 11.54
N PRO A 102 -23.27 41.74 11.30
CA PRO A 102 -22.74 42.16 10.01
C PRO A 102 -21.30 41.65 9.77
N PRO A 103 -20.92 41.37 8.51
CA PRO A 103 -19.53 41.09 8.15
C PRO A 103 -18.70 42.38 8.09
N LEU A 104 -17.40 42.28 8.35
CA LEU A 104 -16.46 43.39 8.16
C LEU A 104 -15.27 42.94 7.31
N ARG A 105 -15.29 43.33 6.04
CA ARG A 105 -14.10 43.40 5.20
C ARG A 105 -13.54 44.81 5.35
N GLU A 106 -12.28 44.89 5.76
CA GLU A 106 -11.37 46.04 5.70
C GLU A 106 -11.62 47.29 6.59
N ILE A 107 -10.51 47.63 7.27
CA ILE A 107 -10.08 48.97 7.75
C ILE A 107 -10.82 49.56 8.96
N LEU A 108 -10.14 49.42 10.12
CA LEU A 108 -10.17 50.43 11.18
C LEU A 108 -8.75 50.86 11.56
N ALA A 109 -8.27 51.89 10.86
CA ALA A 109 -7.18 52.75 11.33
C ALA A 109 -7.72 54.19 11.40
N LYS A 110 -7.83 54.78 12.60
CA LYS A 110 -8.12 56.22 12.75
C LYS A 110 -7.81 56.83 14.12
N VAL A 111 -6.53 57.07 14.36
CA VAL A 111 -5.93 58.10 15.23
C VAL A 111 -4.54 58.38 14.64
N LYS A 112 -4.07 59.58 14.28
CA LYS A 112 -4.64 60.94 14.06
C LYS A 112 -3.82 61.53 12.86
N SER A 113 -4.14 62.58 12.08
CA SER A 113 -4.64 63.96 12.30
C SER A 113 -3.65 64.86 13.07
N ASP A 114 -3.04 65.90 12.49
CA ASP A 114 -3.15 66.51 11.14
C ASP A 114 -1.71 66.84 10.60
N GLU A 115 -1.34 67.69 9.63
CA GLU A 115 -1.92 68.84 8.91
C GLU A 115 -1.36 68.98 7.46
N ALA A 116 -1.87 70.01 6.74
CA ALA A 116 -1.28 70.81 5.64
C ALA A 116 -0.63 70.16 4.37
N ARG A 117 -1.13 70.65 3.21
CA ARG A 117 -0.64 70.53 1.82
C ARG A 117 0.30 71.73 1.46
N PRO A 118 0.89 71.92 0.24
CA PRO A 118 0.59 71.38 -1.12
C PRO A 118 1.86 71.10 -2.00
N THR A 119 1.94 70.91 -3.35
CA THR A 119 1.03 70.71 -4.53
C THR A 119 1.85 70.19 -5.75
N LYS A 120 1.18 69.63 -6.79
CA LYS A 120 1.57 69.65 -8.26
C LYS A 120 2.85 68.87 -8.71
N GLU A 121 3.02 68.37 -9.94
CA GLU A 121 2.13 68.10 -11.10
C GLU A 121 2.72 67.03 -12.08
N GLU A 122 1.87 66.54 -12.99
CA GLU A 122 2.03 66.03 -14.40
C GLU A 122 3.41 65.93 -15.11
N SER A 123 3.65 65.13 -16.18
CA SER A 123 2.92 64.02 -16.86
C SER A 123 3.86 63.23 -17.85
N ARG A 124 3.33 62.60 -18.94
CA ARG A 124 4.07 61.82 -19.98
C ARG A 124 4.44 62.74 -21.20
N SER A 125 5.04 62.37 -22.34
CA SER A 125 5.37 61.10 -23.05
C SER A 125 6.29 61.39 -24.27
N GLU A 126 7.07 60.40 -24.75
CA GLU A 126 7.54 60.22 -26.17
C GLU A 126 8.51 61.28 -26.78
N ASN A 127 9.33 61.04 -27.83
CA ASN A 127 9.74 59.84 -28.62
C ASN A 127 11.20 60.02 -29.20
N PRO A 128 11.80 59.12 -30.02
CA PRO A 128 13.27 58.98 -30.15
C PRO A 128 13.91 59.52 -31.45
N GLU A 129 15.26 59.52 -31.53
CA GLU A 129 16.05 58.77 -32.55
C GLU A 129 17.59 58.83 -32.30
N THR A 130 18.34 57.93 -32.96
CA THR A 130 19.83 57.78 -32.97
C THR A 130 20.42 58.37 -34.28
N PRO A 131 21.76 58.41 -34.58
CA PRO A 131 22.97 57.83 -33.95
C PRO A 131 24.02 58.94 -33.59
N THR A 132 25.35 58.80 -33.45
CA THR A 132 26.41 57.81 -33.80
C THR A 132 27.46 57.67 -32.66
N GLY A 133 28.70 57.26 -32.96
CA GLY A 133 29.81 57.22 -31.99
C GLY A 133 31.21 57.27 -32.63
N VAL A 134 32.25 57.25 -31.78
CA VAL A 134 33.71 57.37 -32.09
C VAL A 134 34.06 58.81 -32.59
N ASP A 135 35.14 59.48 -32.17
CA ASP A 135 36.45 59.05 -31.65
C ASP A 135 37.01 60.02 -30.58
N LEU A 136 37.89 59.54 -29.68
CA LEU A 136 39.17 60.21 -29.48
C LEU A 136 40.26 59.31 -28.86
N LEU A 137 41.43 59.39 -29.47
CA LEU A 137 42.73 58.83 -29.10
C LEU A 137 43.05 58.94 -27.59
N GLY A 138 43.85 58.05 -27.01
CA GLY A 138 44.94 57.30 -27.65
C GLY A 138 46.28 58.04 -27.57
N GLN A 139 46.58 58.62 -26.40
CA GLN A 139 47.91 59.09 -26.02
C GLN A 139 48.31 58.53 -24.64
N ILE A 140 49.60 58.64 -24.32
CA ILE A 140 50.25 58.14 -23.10
C ILE A 140 50.46 56.61 -23.09
N LEU A 141 51.61 56.23 -23.67
CA LEU A 141 52.42 55.02 -23.44
C LEU A 141 51.96 53.69 -24.08
N GLY A 142 52.72 53.25 -25.07
CA GLY A 142 52.73 51.87 -25.58
C GLY A 142 54.15 51.42 -26.01
N GLY A 143 54.29 50.13 -26.30
CA GLY A 143 55.47 49.54 -26.99
C GLY A 143 56.52 48.88 -26.10
N GLY A 144 56.80 47.58 -26.31
CA GLY A 144 57.83 46.87 -25.54
C GLY A 144 57.99 45.34 -25.71
N ALA A 145 58.22 44.85 -26.94
CA ALA A 145 58.85 43.56 -27.28
C ALA A 145 58.18 42.19 -26.93
N LYS A 146 58.47 41.20 -27.79
CA LYS A 146 58.55 39.73 -27.54
C LYS A 146 59.98 39.29 -27.92
N PRO A 147 60.54 38.19 -27.38
CA PRO A 147 60.45 36.91 -28.12
C PRO A 147 60.43 35.60 -27.29
N GLU A 148 60.03 34.52 -27.98
CA GLU A 148 60.47 33.11 -27.90
C GLU A 148 60.41 32.21 -26.62
N SER A 149 59.63 31.13 -26.78
CA SER A 149 59.82 29.72 -26.38
C SER A 149 60.45 29.29 -25.04
N SER A 150 59.72 28.42 -24.30
CA SER A 150 60.25 27.16 -23.74
C SER A 150 59.10 26.23 -23.25
N LYS A 151 59.44 24.99 -22.85
CA LYS A 151 58.50 23.88 -22.52
C LYS A 151 58.13 23.83 -21.01
N PRO A 152 57.07 23.10 -20.60
CA PRO A 152 56.32 23.40 -19.38
C PRO A 152 56.96 22.92 -18.07
N GLN A 153 56.55 23.55 -16.95
CA GLN A 153 56.84 23.08 -15.59
C GLN A 153 55.58 22.94 -14.73
N VAL A 154 55.64 21.96 -13.83
CA VAL A 154 54.55 21.48 -12.96
C VAL A 154 53.99 22.57 -12.06
N GLN A 155 52.67 22.79 -12.10
CA GLN A 155 51.98 23.62 -11.11
C GLN A 155 51.99 22.95 -9.73
N LYS A 156 52.36 23.70 -8.69
CA LYS A 156 52.11 23.33 -7.29
C LYS A 156 50.68 23.72 -6.92
N THR A 157 50.01 22.88 -6.13
CA THR A 157 48.66 23.15 -5.62
C THR A 157 48.62 24.41 -4.75
N LEU A 158 47.80 25.38 -5.16
CA LEU A 158 47.44 26.53 -4.34
C LEU A 158 46.56 26.08 -3.16
N GLN A 159 46.77 26.67 -2.00
CA GLN A 159 45.89 26.48 -0.83
C GLN A 159 44.72 27.47 -0.92
N PRO A 160 43.47 27.06 -0.59
CA PRO A 160 42.35 27.97 -0.61
C PRO A 160 42.49 29.08 0.45
N LEU A 161 42.08 30.29 0.10
CA LEU A 161 42.15 31.47 0.97
C LEU A 161 41.22 31.33 2.19
N PRO A 162 41.56 31.95 3.34
CA PRO A 162 40.72 31.91 4.53
C PRO A 162 39.43 32.72 4.34
N ILE A 163 38.29 32.06 4.55
CA ILE A 163 36.95 32.67 4.49
C ILE A 163 36.86 33.81 5.54
N PRO A 164 36.37 35.01 5.18
CA PRO A 164 36.20 36.11 6.13
C PRO A 164 35.16 35.76 7.20
N LYS A 165 35.45 36.06 8.46
CA LYS A 165 34.53 35.83 9.57
C LYS A 165 33.33 36.80 9.50
N PRO A 166 32.09 36.34 9.73
CA PRO A 166 30.95 37.25 9.87
C PRO A 166 31.16 38.18 11.07
N LYS A 167 30.71 39.44 10.96
CA LYS A 167 30.73 40.40 12.07
C LYS A 167 29.73 39.96 13.14
N PRO A 168 30.09 39.98 14.44
CA PRO A 168 29.16 39.64 15.50
C PRO A 168 28.09 40.72 15.67
N SER A 169 26.85 40.30 15.96
CA SER A 169 25.85 41.17 16.59
C SER A 169 26.27 41.50 18.02
N LEU A 170 25.73 42.58 18.61
CA LEU A 170 26.11 43.03 19.96
C LEU A 170 25.74 41.96 21.00
N GLY A 171 26.75 41.24 21.49
CA GLY A 171 26.62 40.28 22.58
C GLY A 171 26.77 40.93 23.95
N ILE A 172 26.21 40.28 24.98
CA ILE A 172 26.19 40.73 26.39
C ILE A 172 27.59 41.07 26.95
N GLN A 173 28.66 40.57 26.33
CA GLN A 173 30.06 40.94 26.62
C GLN A 173 30.39 42.42 26.40
N SER A 174 29.62 43.19 25.61
CA SER A 174 29.78 44.66 25.53
C SER A 174 29.11 45.40 26.68
N ILE A 175 28.34 44.71 27.53
CA ILE A 175 27.65 45.25 28.71
C ILE A 175 28.36 44.79 29.99
N LEU A 176 28.90 43.56 30.00
CA LEU A 176 29.69 43.01 31.09
C LEU A 176 31.19 43.32 30.91
N GLY A 177 31.64 44.44 31.49
CA GLY A 177 33.06 44.81 31.56
C GLY A 177 33.94 43.72 32.20
N GLU A 178 35.24 43.75 31.87
CA GLU A 178 36.21 42.66 32.09
C GLU A 178 36.27 42.11 33.53
N THR A 179 35.43 41.13 33.82
CA THR A 179 35.41 40.44 35.11
C THR A 179 36.45 39.31 35.08
N LYS A 180 37.64 39.60 35.62
CA LYS A 180 38.74 38.63 35.76
C LYS A 180 38.27 37.38 36.50
N THR A 181 37.93 36.36 35.72
CA THR A 181 37.52 35.05 36.22
C THR A 181 38.77 34.26 36.53
N GLU A 182 38.94 33.83 37.79
CA GLU A 182 39.99 32.86 38.15
C GLU A 182 39.89 31.65 37.22
N GLU A 183 41.01 31.26 36.62
CA GLU A 183 41.02 30.13 35.70
C GLU A 183 40.76 28.84 36.47
N ILE A 184 39.89 27.98 35.92
CA ILE A 184 39.87 26.57 36.30
C ILE A 184 41.26 26.03 35.96
N SER A 185 42.06 25.73 36.98
CA SER A 185 43.49 25.44 36.84
C SER A 185 43.74 24.04 36.29
N TYR A 186 43.47 23.86 34.99
CA TYR A 186 43.88 22.69 34.24
C TYR A 186 45.40 22.52 34.40
N ALA A 187 45.82 21.39 34.99
CA ALA A 187 47.19 21.19 35.52
C ALA A 187 48.27 20.95 34.43
N GLY A 188 48.15 21.63 33.29
CA GLY A 188 49.06 21.57 32.16
C GLY A 188 48.62 22.50 31.04
N ARG A 189 49.52 22.78 30.09
CA ARG A 189 49.27 23.71 28.97
C ARG A 189 48.00 23.34 28.19
N ALA A 190 46.92 24.09 28.40
CA ALA A 190 45.68 23.96 27.65
C ALA A 190 45.80 24.73 26.33
N LYS A 191 45.48 24.08 25.20
CA LYS A 191 45.39 24.75 23.90
C LYS A 191 43.93 25.07 23.59
N VAL A 192 43.61 26.34 23.35
CA VAL A 192 42.32 26.74 22.78
C VAL A 192 42.19 26.16 21.37
N LEU A 193 41.11 25.42 21.11
CA LEU A 193 40.72 24.91 19.80
C LEU A 193 39.70 25.83 19.13
N ASP A 194 38.83 26.45 19.92
CA ASP A 194 37.87 27.46 19.48
C ASP A 194 37.34 28.32 20.63
N ALA A 195 36.69 29.43 20.31
CA ALA A 195 35.92 30.25 21.25
C ALA A 195 34.83 31.05 20.52
N TYR A 196 33.60 31.00 21.04
CA TYR A 196 32.44 31.71 20.51
C TYR A 196 31.46 32.05 21.63
N GLY A 197 30.86 33.24 21.61
CA GLY A 197 29.98 33.70 22.69
C GLY A 197 30.66 33.59 24.06
N ASN A 198 30.03 32.87 25.00
CA ASN A 198 30.58 32.56 26.32
C ASN A 198 31.21 31.15 26.43
N VAL A 199 31.57 30.51 25.31
CA VAL A 199 32.14 29.15 25.24
C VAL A 199 33.63 29.21 24.85
N ARG A 200 34.47 28.40 25.51
CA ARG A 200 35.82 28.03 25.04
C ARG A 200 35.93 26.52 24.86
N ILE A 201 36.49 26.06 23.74
CA ILE A 201 36.86 24.65 23.53
C ILE A 201 38.35 24.49 23.78
N LEU A 202 38.72 23.66 24.76
CA LEU A 202 40.10 23.52 25.26
C LEU A 202 40.62 22.10 25.10
N ARG A 203 41.81 21.91 24.52
CA ARG A 203 42.55 20.65 24.56
C ARG A 203 43.58 20.69 25.69
N VAL A 204 43.26 20.04 26.80
CA VAL A 204 44.16 19.87 27.96
C VAL A 204 45.03 18.62 27.77
N LYS A 205 46.31 18.71 28.12
CA LYS A 205 47.22 17.55 28.09
C LYS A 205 46.89 16.59 29.23
N GLY A 206 46.47 15.36 28.90
CA GLY A 206 46.13 14.30 29.87
C GLY A 206 44.64 13.96 29.90
N GLU A 207 43.77 14.87 29.47
CA GLU A 207 42.34 14.58 29.29
C GLU A 207 42.10 13.84 27.96
N PRO A 208 41.28 12.78 27.93
CA PRO A 208 41.06 11.99 26.71
C PRO A 208 40.25 12.79 25.67
N VAL A 209 39.27 13.59 26.12
CA VAL A 209 38.39 14.44 25.32
C VAL A 209 38.77 15.93 25.43
N PRO A 210 38.36 16.81 24.50
CA PRO A 210 38.39 18.25 24.73
C PRO A 210 37.44 18.65 25.87
N ILE A 211 37.67 19.83 26.44
CA ILE A 211 36.81 20.44 27.45
C ILE A 211 36.00 21.56 26.81
N TYR A 212 34.69 21.53 27.00
CA TYR A 212 33.75 22.60 26.68
C TYR A 212 33.59 23.47 27.94
N GLU A 213 34.28 24.60 28.00
CA GLU A 213 34.18 25.53 29.13
C GLU A 213 33.09 26.56 28.84
N LEU A 214 31.98 26.47 29.57
CA LEU A 214 30.94 27.49 29.62
C LEU A 214 31.31 28.56 30.67
N ARG A 215 31.48 29.79 30.23
CA ARG A 215 31.70 30.95 31.10
C ARG A 215 30.35 31.49 31.57
N LEU A 216 29.97 31.07 32.77
CA LEU A 216 28.85 31.67 33.52
C LEU A 216 29.36 32.88 34.32
N PRO A 217 28.52 33.90 34.55
CA PRO A 217 28.87 35.00 35.45
C PRO A 217 29.05 34.46 36.88
N LYS A 218 30.17 34.79 37.53
CA LYS A 218 30.33 34.52 38.97
C LYS A 218 29.26 35.26 39.76
N LEU A 219 28.76 34.61 40.81
CA LEU A 219 27.85 35.16 41.81
C LEU A 219 28.59 35.28 43.15
N SER A 220 28.24 36.28 43.96
CA SER A 220 28.59 36.30 45.39
C SER A 220 27.62 35.43 46.20
N LYS A 221 27.99 35.06 47.43
CA LYS A 221 27.08 34.34 48.35
C LYS A 221 25.81 35.14 48.68
N GLU A 222 25.90 36.46 48.64
CA GLU A 222 24.77 37.38 48.85
C GLU A 222 23.84 37.35 47.64
N GLU A 223 24.41 37.31 46.43
CA GLU A 223 23.65 37.15 45.19
C GLU A 223 22.99 35.77 45.10
N GLU A 224 23.67 34.69 45.48
CA GLU A 224 23.08 33.34 45.56
C GLU A 224 21.89 33.29 46.54
N ALA A 225 22.01 33.93 47.71
CA ALA A 225 20.92 34.07 48.67
C ALA A 225 19.74 34.91 48.12
N LEU A 226 20.04 36.03 47.46
CA LEU A 226 19.05 36.90 46.81
C LEU A 226 18.32 36.17 45.66
N LEU A 227 19.06 35.45 44.81
CA LEU A 227 18.53 34.59 43.75
C LEU A 227 17.53 33.58 44.31
N LYS A 228 17.88 32.91 45.41
CA LYS A 228 17.00 31.96 46.10
C LYS A 228 15.75 32.66 46.65
N GLN A 229 15.92 33.76 47.39
CA GLN A 229 14.82 34.51 48.01
C GLN A 229 13.82 35.03 46.97
N VAL A 230 14.31 35.67 45.90
CA VAL A 230 13.45 36.23 44.85
C VAL A 230 12.80 35.12 44.03
N ARG A 231 13.46 33.98 43.79
CA ARG A 231 12.84 32.81 43.16
C ARG A 231 11.69 32.25 44.01
N GLU A 232 11.88 32.11 45.33
CA GLU A 232 10.86 31.60 46.25
C GLU A 232 9.67 32.57 46.38
N ARG A 233 9.95 33.89 46.43
CA ARG A 233 8.93 34.95 46.32
C ARG A 233 8.16 34.89 45.00
N ALA A 234 8.86 34.76 43.88
CA ALA A 234 8.26 34.71 42.54
C ALA A 234 7.40 33.47 42.30
N ILE A 235 7.74 32.32 42.90
CA ILE A 235 6.88 31.12 42.90
C ILE A 235 5.56 31.35 43.64
N THR A 236 5.54 32.25 44.63
CA THR A 236 4.36 32.51 45.47
C THR A 236 3.49 33.68 44.94
N GLU A 237 4.12 34.76 44.45
CA GLU A 237 3.43 35.96 43.98
C GLU A 237 2.94 35.87 42.52
N ILE A 238 3.60 35.11 41.64
CA ILE A 238 3.21 35.01 40.22
C ILE A 238 2.10 33.96 40.04
N GLN A 239 0.88 34.31 40.43
CA GLN A 239 -0.33 33.49 40.25
C GLN A 239 -0.85 33.46 38.79
N ILE A 240 0.05 33.36 37.82
CA ILE A 240 -0.30 33.20 36.40
C ILE A 240 -0.28 31.71 36.09
N ASP A 241 -1.44 31.13 35.78
CA ASP A 241 -1.52 29.75 35.30
C ASP A 241 -0.72 29.61 33.99
N PRO A 242 0.36 28.80 33.95
CA PRO A 242 1.19 28.67 32.76
C PRO A 242 0.44 28.14 31.54
N THR A 243 -0.67 27.42 31.72
CA THR A 243 -1.47 26.85 30.63
C THR A 243 -2.26 27.91 29.84
N LEU A 244 -2.57 29.06 30.46
CA LEU A 244 -3.28 30.17 29.81
C LEU A 244 -2.42 30.97 28.83
N ILE A 245 -1.10 30.78 28.82
CA ILE A 245 -0.16 31.47 27.92
C ILE A 245 0.68 30.41 27.18
N PRO A 246 0.21 29.91 26.01
CA PRO A 246 0.89 28.84 25.27
C PRO A 246 2.30 29.22 24.78
N ASN A 247 2.53 30.49 24.45
CA ASN A 247 3.78 30.97 23.88
C ASN A 247 4.88 31.15 24.94
N TYR A 248 5.94 30.34 24.84
CA TYR A 248 7.10 30.40 25.74
C TYR A 248 7.80 31.77 25.75
N GLU A 249 7.90 32.47 24.62
CA GLU A 249 8.52 33.80 24.59
C GLU A 249 7.70 34.84 25.35
N GLU A 250 6.38 34.80 25.23
CA GLU A 250 5.49 35.75 25.93
C GLU A 250 5.47 35.45 27.42
N ARG A 251 5.36 34.16 27.80
CA ARG A 251 5.52 33.70 29.18
C ARG A 251 6.86 34.16 29.77
N ARG A 252 7.97 34.00 29.03
CA ARG A 252 9.30 34.50 29.43
C ARG A 252 9.33 36.03 29.55
N LYS A 253 8.78 36.79 28.59
CA LYS A 253 8.71 38.27 28.63
C LYS A 253 7.91 38.80 29.83
N ILE A 254 6.90 38.05 30.30
CA ILE A 254 6.10 38.39 31.48
C ILE A 254 6.86 38.06 32.77
N PHE A 255 7.35 36.83 32.93
CA PHE A 255 8.11 36.43 34.13
C PHE A 255 9.39 37.27 34.29
N LEU A 256 10.10 37.57 33.20
CA LEU A 256 11.28 38.44 33.21
C LEU A 256 10.96 39.88 33.66
N ARG A 257 9.74 40.38 33.42
CA ARG A 257 9.30 41.69 33.89
C ARG A 257 9.08 41.71 35.41
N GLU A 258 8.34 40.73 35.92
CA GLU A 258 8.03 40.65 37.37
C GLU A 258 9.27 40.28 38.20
N VAL A 259 10.10 39.36 37.73
CA VAL A 259 11.38 39.04 38.39
C VAL A 259 12.32 40.25 38.41
N LYS A 260 12.38 41.06 37.34
CA LYS A 260 13.12 42.34 37.36
C LYS A 260 12.55 43.33 38.37
N ARG A 261 11.22 43.43 38.50
CA ARG A 261 10.58 44.27 39.54
C ARG A 261 10.99 43.79 40.94
N MET A 262 10.85 42.50 41.23
CA MET A 262 11.22 41.93 42.54
C MET A 262 12.72 42.09 42.85
N LEU A 263 13.60 41.99 41.86
CA LEU A 263 15.04 42.28 42.03
C LEU A 263 15.32 43.78 42.26
N LYS A 264 14.64 44.69 41.57
CA LYS A 264 14.75 46.15 41.82
C LYS A 264 14.23 46.53 43.20
N GLU A 265 13.20 45.84 43.71
CA GLU A 265 12.70 46.00 45.08
C GLU A 265 13.68 45.45 46.12
N ALA A 266 14.23 44.25 45.91
CA ALA A 266 15.07 43.57 46.89
C ALA A 266 16.55 44.01 46.88
N ALA A 267 17.05 44.53 45.76
CA ALA A 267 18.44 44.96 45.59
C ALA A 267 18.55 46.26 44.75
N PRO A 268 17.97 47.39 45.22
CA PRO A 268 17.93 48.65 44.46
C PRO A 268 19.30 49.25 44.14
N ASN A 269 20.35 48.84 44.86
CA ASN A 269 21.73 49.30 44.66
C ASN A 269 22.45 48.62 43.48
N PHE A 270 21.82 47.63 42.83
CA PHE A 270 22.44 46.88 41.73
C PHE A 270 22.26 47.62 40.40
N SER A 271 23.30 47.61 39.56
CA SER A 271 23.22 48.20 38.23
C SER A 271 22.19 47.48 37.35
N GLU A 272 21.53 48.20 36.45
CA GLU A 272 20.45 47.62 35.63
C GLU A 272 20.93 46.43 34.79
N GLY A 273 22.17 46.46 34.27
CA GLY A 273 22.79 45.31 33.60
C GLY A 273 23.09 44.12 34.50
N ARG A 274 23.30 44.31 35.82
CA ARG A 274 23.43 43.20 36.77
C ARG A 274 22.06 42.62 37.13
N ILE A 275 21.05 43.47 37.30
CA ILE A 275 19.65 43.05 37.49
C ILE A 275 19.14 42.27 36.27
N GLU A 276 19.49 42.68 35.04
CA GLU A 276 19.19 41.96 33.80
C GLU A 276 19.72 40.51 33.84
N VAL A 277 20.99 40.33 34.21
CA VAL A 277 21.65 39.02 34.30
C VAL A 277 21.05 38.15 35.41
N LEU A 278 20.80 38.72 36.60
CA LEU A 278 20.20 37.99 37.71
C LEU A 278 18.75 37.59 37.40
N ALA A 279 17.98 38.45 36.73
CA ALA A 279 16.62 38.14 36.31
C ALA A 279 16.59 37.03 35.26
N GLU A 280 17.47 37.06 34.26
CA GLU A 280 17.57 35.98 33.26
C GLU A 280 17.99 34.65 33.91
N LEU A 281 18.88 34.64 34.91
CA LEU A 281 19.23 33.43 35.68
C LEU A 281 18.05 32.86 36.48
N ILE A 282 17.29 33.71 37.18
CA ILE A 282 16.06 33.29 37.88
C ILE A 282 15.05 32.72 36.88
N VAL A 283 14.81 33.41 35.75
CA VAL A 283 13.83 33.00 34.75
C VAL A 283 14.25 31.73 34.00
N GLN A 284 15.53 31.54 33.70
CA GLN A 284 16.06 30.26 33.18
C GLN A 284 15.89 29.10 34.18
N THR A 285 15.92 29.38 35.48
CA THR A 285 15.67 28.39 36.54
C THR A 285 14.15 28.14 36.76
N MET A 286 13.30 29.16 36.55
CA MET A 286 11.85 29.07 36.75
C MET A 286 11.08 28.53 35.53
N LEU A 287 11.51 28.86 34.30
CA LEU A 287 10.85 28.47 33.05
C LEU A 287 11.64 27.44 32.23
N GLY A 288 12.97 27.56 32.15
CA GLY A 288 13.83 26.68 31.35
C GLY A 288 14.38 25.46 32.10
N TYR A 289 15.49 24.92 31.57
CA TYR A 289 16.17 23.71 32.04
C TYR A 289 17.35 24.00 32.99
N GLY A 290 17.35 25.17 33.65
CA GLY A 290 18.40 25.56 34.61
C GLY A 290 19.80 25.58 33.99
N LEU A 291 20.74 24.82 34.58
CA LEU A 291 22.13 24.78 34.09
C LEU A 291 22.31 24.19 32.69
N LEU A 292 21.30 23.50 32.14
CA LEU A 292 21.34 22.97 30.78
C LEU A 292 20.95 23.99 29.70
N ASP A 293 20.25 25.08 30.06
CA ASP A 293 19.69 26.04 29.09
C ASP A 293 20.75 26.59 28.11
N PRO A 294 21.97 26.98 28.53
CA PRO A 294 23.02 27.44 27.61
C PRO A 294 23.50 26.36 26.64
N LEU A 295 23.45 25.07 27.01
CA LEU A 295 23.80 23.94 26.14
C LEU A 295 22.65 23.64 25.17
N VAL A 296 21.41 23.68 25.65
CA VAL A 296 20.19 23.51 24.83
C VAL A 296 20.07 24.64 23.80
N ARG A 297 20.56 25.86 24.10
CA ARG A 297 20.59 26.98 23.14
C ARG A 297 21.74 26.96 22.11
N ASP A 298 22.83 26.20 22.32
CA ASP A 298 23.98 26.18 21.37
C ASP A 298 23.80 25.17 20.21
N ASP A 299 23.52 25.66 18.99
CA ASP A 299 23.36 24.82 17.78
C ASP A 299 24.65 24.06 17.38
N ASN A 300 25.83 24.43 17.90
CA ASN A 300 27.06 23.66 17.71
C ASN A 300 27.06 22.32 18.47
N LEU A 301 26.11 22.10 19.38
CA LEU A 301 25.92 20.84 20.10
C LEU A 301 24.85 19.97 19.45
N GLU A 302 25.17 18.68 19.31
CA GLU A 302 24.34 17.61 18.73
C GLU A 302 23.73 16.73 19.82
N GLU A 303 24.39 16.61 20.97
CA GLU A 303 23.93 15.77 22.09
C GLU A 303 24.45 16.33 23.44
N ILE A 304 23.65 16.23 24.50
CA ILE A 304 23.95 16.67 25.87
C ILE A 304 23.63 15.51 26.82
N MET A 305 24.57 15.14 27.69
CA MET A 305 24.52 13.91 28.50
C MET A 305 24.82 14.20 29.97
N VAL A 306 23.77 14.13 30.81
CA VAL A 306 23.83 14.13 32.27
C VAL A 306 23.88 12.68 32.75
N ILE A 307 24.91 12.32 33.52
CA ILE A 307 25.27 10.92 33.82
C ILE A 307 25.24 10.59 35.33
N GLY A 308 24.36 11.25 36.08
CA GLY A 308 24.27 11.18 37.54
C GLY A 308 24.85 12.41 38.26
N THR A 309 24.82 12.41 39.59
CA THR A 309 25.30 13.53 40.42
C THR A 309 26.82 13.54 40.57
N ASN A 310 27.38 14.71 40.94
CA ASN A 310 28.81 14.97 41.15
C ASN A 310 29.76 14.64 39.98
N LYS A 311 29.22 14.28 38.82
CA LYS A 311 29.92 14.04 37.55
C LYS A 311 29.75 15.23 36.60
N PRO A 312 30.69 15.47 35.67
CA PRO A 312 30.54 16.49 34.65
C PRO A 312 29.48 16.08 33.62
N VAL A 313 28.70 17.05 33.14
CA VAL A 313 27.87 16.88 31.95
C VAL A 313 28.79 16.74 30.73
N TYR A 314 28.49 15.79 29.85
CA TYR A 314 29.19 15.60 28.58
C TYR A 314 28.36 16.18 27.43
N VAL A 315 29.01 16.61 26.35
CA VAL A 315 28.34 17.12 25.14
C VAL A 315 29.03 16.61 23.89
N TRP A 316 28.27 16.31 22.84
CA TRP A 316 28.81 16.04 21.51
C TRP A 316 28.76 17.32 20.68
N HIS A 317 29.93 17.94 20.46
CA HIS A 317 30.06 19.16 19.67
C HIS A 317 30.29 18.81 18.20
N ARG A 318 29.46 19.30 17.27
CA ARG A 318 29.43 18.89 15.84
C ARG A 318 30.81 18.88 15.16
N ARG A 319 31.69 19.84 15.49
CA ARG A 319 33.08 19.94 15.00
C ARG A 319 34.18 19.28 15.87
N PHE A 320 33.94 18.99 17.14
CA PHE A 320 34.97 18.51 18.10
C PHE A 320 34.63 17.16 18.74
N TYR A 321 33.49 16.59 18.39
CA TYR A 321 32.93 15.34 18.90
C TYR A 321 32.72 15.39 20.42
N MET A 322 32.83 14.25 21.12
CA MET A 322 32.64 14.15 22.57
C MET A 322 33.56 15.12 23.33
N CYS A 323 32.97 16.00 24.13
CA CYS A 323 33.63 16.97 25.00
C CYS A 323 33.07 16.86 26.44
N LYS A 324 33.92 17.13 27.43
CA LYS A 324 33.58 17.19 28.86
C LYS A 324 33.28 18.65 29.24
N THR A 325 32.17 18.95 29.91
CA THR A 325 31.88 20.32 30.35
C THR A 325 32.43 20.63 31.75
N ASN A 326 32.37 21.91 32.14
CA ASN A 326 32.55 22.37 33.51
C ASN A 326 31.25 22.40 34.34
N ILE A 327 30.12 21.91 33.81
CA ILE A 327 28.83 21.84 34.53
C ILE A 327 28.75 20.52 35.30
N VAL A 328 28.44 20.60 36.59
CA VAL A 328 28.31 19.45 37.51
C VAL A 328 27.08 19.67 38.39
N PHE A 329 26.14 18.73 38.39
CA PHE A 329 25.01 18.74 39.34
C PHE A 329 25.47 18.25 40.71
N LYS A 330 25.05 18.94 41.78
CA LYS A 330 25.38 18.59 43.16
C LYS A 330 24.27 17.78 43.82
N GLU A 331 23.06 18.31 43.77
CA GLU A 331 21.87 17.65 44.30
C GLU A 331 21.18 16.81 43.22
N GLU A 332 20.74 15.61 43.59
CA GLU A 332 19.90 14.77 42.72
C GLU A 332 18.59 15.48 42.34
N ARG A 333 18.04 16.24 43.30
CA ARG A 333 16.78 16.98 43.15
C ARG A 333 16.80 17.97 41.99
N ASP A 334 17.95 18.56 41.65
CA ASP A 334 18.05 19.49 40.52
C ASP A 334 17.87 18.77 39.17
N ILE A 335 18.37 17.53 39.06
CA ILE A 335 18.17 16.69 37.88
C ILE A 335 16.71 16.21 37.81
N LEU A 336 16.13 15.78 38.94
CA LEU A 336 14.72 15.40 39.05
C LEU A 336 13.78 16.55 38.67
N ASN A 337 14.02 17.77 39.15
CA ASN A 337 13.23 18.96 38.80
C ASN A 337 13.20 19.23 37.27
N ILE A 338 14.30 18.93 36.56
CA ILE A 338 14.37 19.06 35.09
C ILE A 338 13.60 17.91 34.42
N ILE A 339 13.76 16.68 34.90
CA ILE A 339 13.07 15.49 34.37
C ILE A 339 11.55 15.60 34.54
N GLU A 340 11.06 15.99 35.73
CA GLU A 340 9.64 16.21 36.02
C GLU A 340 9.04 17.34 35.17
N ARG A 341 9.81 18.43 34.95
CA ARG A 341 9.41 19.54 34.08
C ARG A 341 9.22 19.07 32.65
N ILE A 342 10.23 18.40 32.08
CA ILE A 342 10.19 17.85 30.73
C ILE A 342 9.00 16.90 30.59
N ALA A 343 8.83 15.95 31.52
CA ALA A 343 7.70 15.02 31.51
C ALA A 343 6.35 15.75 31.49
N ARG A 344 6.15 16.73 32.38
CA ARG A 344 4.92 17.52 32.47
C ARG A 344 4.65 18.33 31.20
N GLU A 345 5.68 18.92 30.60
CA GLU A 345 5.58 19.72 29.38
C GLU A 345 5.22 18.86 28.15
N VAL A 346 5.69 17.61 28.08
CA VAL A 346 5.34 16.65 27.02
C VAL A 346 4.11 15.77 27.33
N GLY A 347 3.41 16.02 28.44
CA GLY A 347 2.23 15.25 28.86
C GLY A 347 2.52 13.79 29.26
N ARG A 348 3.77 13.47 29.64
CA ARG A 348 4.18 12.14 30.13
C ARG A 348 4.39 12.13 31.66
N ARG A 349 4.54 10.94 32.21
CA ARG A 349 4.80 10.69 33.64
C ARG A 349 6.05 9.83 33.78
N ILE A 350 6.87 10.15 34.77
CA ILE A 350 8.08 9.43 35.17
C ILE A 350 8.15 9.44 36.70
N ASP A 351 8.32 8.27 37.30
CA ASP A 351 8.38 8.07 38.76
C ASP A 351 9.07 6.73 39.08
N GLN A 352 9.06 6.29 40.34
CA GLN A 352 9.70 5.02 40.73
C GLN A 352 9.02 3.76 40.17
N GLN A 353 7.78 3.84 39.70
CA GLN A 353 7.09 2.73 39.02
C GLN A 353 7.35 2.77 37.50
N ASN A 354 7.49 3.96 36.93
CA ASN A 354 7.82 4.20 35.53
C ASN A 354 9.13 5.02 35.43
N PRO A 355 10.30 4.43 35.76
CA PRO A 355 11.58 5.16 35.88
C PRO A 355 12.26 5.48 34.54
N LEU A 356 11.56 5.36 33.42
CA LEU A 356 12.06 5.60 32.06
C LEU A 356 11.17 6.63 31.36
N LEU A 357 11.79 7.62 30.70
CA LEU A 357 11.10 8.64 29.91
C LEU A 357 11.80 8.80 28.56
N ASP A 358 11.07 8.51 27.49
CA ASP A 358 11.40 8.98 26.14
C ASP A 358 10.36 10.05 25.72
N ALA A 359 10.88 11.19 25.27
CA ALA A 359 10.15 12.44 25.12
C ALA A 359 10.68 13.29 23.95
N ARG A 360 9.88 14.26 23.51
CA ARG A 360 10.27 15.24 22.49
C ARG A 360 9.96 16.66 22.99
N LEU A 361 10.96 17.53 23.01
CA LEU A 361 10.84 18.92 23.47
C LEU A 361 10.20 19.82 22.40
N PRO A 362 9.68 21.02 22.78
CA PRO A 362 9.09 21.97 21.83
C PRO A 362 10.03 22.52 20.75
N ASP A 363 11.36 22.45 20.94
CA ASP A 363 12.37 22.76 19.92
C ASP A 363 12.58 21.61 18.90
N GLY A 364 11.87 20.50 19.09
CA GLY A 364 11.96 19.28 18.30
C GLY A 364 13.00 18.27 18.81
N SER A 365 13.85 18.61 19.79
CA SER A 365 14.91 17.74 20.32
C SER A 365 14.36 16.48 21.01
N ARG A 366 15.04 15.34 20.87
CA ARG A 366 14.71 14.09 21.58
C ARG A 366 15.30 14.14 22.99
N VAL A 367 14.57 13.64 23.99
CA VAL A 367 15.07 13.43 25.36
C VAL A 367 14.80 12.01 25.82
N ASN A 368 15.86 11.33 26.25
CA ASN A 368 15.78 10.15 27.09
C ASN A 368 16.19 10.51 28.54
N ALA A 369 15.46 10.02 29.54
CA ALA A 369 15.82 10.17 30.94
C ALA A 369 15.51 8.90 31.75
N THR A 370 16.32 8.62 32.78
CA THR A 370 16.17 7.43 33.64
C THR A 370 16.37 7.74 35.11
N LEU A 371 15.57 7.10 35.98
CA LEU A 371 15.65 7.24 37.45
C LEU A 371 16.26 6.00 38.14
N PRO A 372 16.82 6.16 39.36
CA PRO A 372 17.09 5.04 40.25
C PRO A 372 15.81 4.22 40.52
N PRO A 373 15.90 2.88 40.64
CA PRO A 373 17.13 2.09 40.73
C PRO A 373 17.76 1.68 39.39
N ILE A 374 17.18 2.07 38.24
CA ILE A 374 17.75 1.70 36.92
C ILE A 374 19.06 2.45 36.66
N SER A 375 19.11 3.75 36.97
CA SER A 375 20.35 4.52 36.99
C SER A 375 21.01 4.47 38.38
N LEU A 376 21.98 3.57 38.55
CA LEU A 376 22.67 3.31 39.82
C LEU A 376 23.39 4.53 40.43
N ASP A 377 23.91 5.42 39.59
CA ASP A 377 24.68 6.62 40.00
C ASP A 377 23.82 7.89 40.08
N GLY A 378 22.50 7.74 40.20
CA GLY A 378 21.53 8.84 40.18
C GLY A 378 21.02 9.18 38.76
N PRO A 379 20.02 10.06 38.65
CA PRO A 379 19.25 10.26 37.42
C PRO A 379 20.08 10.72 36.23
N THR A 380 19.70 10.25 35.04
CA THR A 380 20.36 10.57 33.77
C THR A 380 19.44 11.33 32.82
N ILE A 381 20.01 12.18 31.98
CA ILE A 381 19.30 12.87 30.88
C ILE A 381 20.20 12.85 29.64
N THR A 382 19.69 12.39 28.51
CA THR A 382 20.33 12.54 27.19
C THR A 382 19.42 13.36 26.28
N ILE A 383 19.84 14.58 25.93
CA ILE A 383 19.13 15.47 24.99
C ILE A 383 19.86 15.41 23.64
N ARG A 384 19.19 14.94 22.58
CA ARG A 384 19.72 14.91 21.21
C ARG A 384 19.07 16.01 20.36
N LYS A 385 19.92 16.86 19.77
CA LYS A 385 19.55 18.13 19.14
C LYS A 385 19.73 18.11 17.63
N PHE A 386 18.67 18.48 16.92
CA PHE A 386 18.71 18.75 15.49
C PHE A 386 19.44 20.08 15.21
N LYS A 387 20.01 20.23 14.00
CA LYS A 387 20.64 21.49 13.58
C LYS A 387 19.54 22.43 13.07
N LYS A 388 19.52 23.69 13.50
CA LYS A 388 18.47 24.66 13.12
C LYS A 388 18.47 24.99 11.61
N ASP A 389 19.64 25.00 11.01
CA ASP A 389 19.87 25.09 9.57
C ASP A 389 20.38 23.70 9.16
N PRO A 390 19.65 22.83 8.45
CA PRO A 390 20.15 21.49 8.10
C PRO A 390 21.35 21.59 7.13
N LEU A 391 22.03 20.47 6.86
CA LEU A 391 23.08 20.45 5.82
C LEU A 391 22.42 20.31 4.44
N THR A 392 22.78 21.19 3.52
CA THR A 392 22.24 21.20 2.15
C THR A 392 23.06 20.31 1.20
N ILE A 393 22.56 20.09 -0.02
CA ILE A 393 23.33 19.40 -1.06
C ILE A 393 24.67 20.10 -1.34
N ILE A 394 24.71 21.43 -1.23
CA ILE A 394 25.92 22.25 -1.38
C ILE A 394 26.95 21.94 -0.28
N ASP A 395 26.52 21.77 0.98
CA ASP A 395 27.40 21.30 2.07
C ASP A 395 27.91 19.88 1.79
N LEU A 396 27.05 18.97 1.31
CA LEU A 396 27.45 17.59 1.00
C LEU A 396 28.51 17.53 -0.12
N ILE A 397 28.40 18.37 -1.14
CA ILE A 397 29.43 18.51 -2.20
C ILE A 397 30.70 19.15 -1.62
N LYS A 398 30.60 20.25 -0.87
CA LYS A 398 31.75 20.95 -0.25
C LYS A 398 32.51 20.07 0.75
N TYR A 399 31.87 19.08 1.37
CA TYR A 399 32.53 18.08 2.24
C TYR A 399 33.11 16.89 1.46
N GLY A 400 32.89 16.79 0.15
CA GLY A 400 33.28 15.67 -0.70
C GLY A 400 32.45 14.41 -0.45
N THR A 401 31.20 14.53 0.02
CA THR A 401 30.31 13.38 0.26
C THR A 401 29.86 12.76 -1.07
N MET A 402 29.67 13.62 -2.07
CA MET A 402 29.49 13.36 -3.49
C MET A 402 30.07 14.58 -4.26
N ASN A 403 30.07 14.57 -5.59
CA ASN A 403 30.44 15.72 -6.43
C ASN A 403 29.19 16.36 -7.07
N SER A 404 29.36 17.51 -7.75
CA SER A 404 28.31 18.22 -8.50
C SER A 404 27.67 17.34 -9.58
N ASP A 405 28.48 16.60 -10.33
CA ASP A 405 28.11 15.65 -11.39
C ASP A 405 27.13 14.55 -10.93
N VAL A 406 27.37 13.97 -9.75
CA VAL A 406 26.47 13.01 -9.09
C VAL A 406 25.26 13.70 -8.46
N ALA A 407 25.43 14.89 -7.87
CA ALA A 407 24.32 15.63 -7.28
C ALA A 407 23.30 16.08 -8.35
N ALA A 408 23.76 16.48 -9.54
CA ALA A 408 22.91 16.82 -10.68
C ALA A 408 22.23 15.59 -11.30
N PHE A 409 22.94 14.44 -11.39
CA PHE A 409 22.33 13.16 -11.76
C PHE A 409 21.21 12.78 -10.77
N LEU A 410 21.47 12.87 -9.46
CA LEU A 410 20.47 12.58 -8.44
C LEU A 410 19.34 13.60 -8.40
N TRP A 411 19.58 14.88 -8.75
CA TRP A 411 18.52 15.87 -8.98
C TRP A 411 17.61 15.43 -10.12
N LEU A 412 18.17 15.14 -11.30
CA LEU A 412 17.40 14.68 -12.46
C LEU A 412 16.58 13.41 -12.17
N LEU A 413 17.12 12.51 -11.35
CA LEU A 413 16.40 11.32 -10.88
C LEU A 413 15.32 11.63 -9.83
N VAL A 414 15.54 12.54 -8.88
CA VAL A 414 14.50 12.97 -7.93
C VAL A 414 13.38 13.70 -8.68
N ASP A 415 13.72 14.62 -9.56
CA ASP A 415 12.80 15.35 -10.45
C ASP A 415 11.92 14.38 -11.25
N GLY A 416 12.54 13.55 -12.09
CA GLY A 416 11.83 12.60 -12.95
C GLY A 416 11.09 13.24 -14.13
N LEU A 417 11.31 14.54 -14.37
CA LEU A 417 10.78 15.33 -15.48
C LEU A 417 9.25 15.22 -15.61
N GLY A 418 8.56 15.19 -14.47
CA GLY A 418 7.10 15.04 -14.36
C GLY A 418 6.52 13.67 -14.79
N VAL A 419 7.34 12.76 -15.35
CA VAL A 419 6.88 11.49 -15.93
C VAL A 419 7.20 10.25 -15.08
N LYS A 420 8.43 10.16 -14.53
CA LYS A 420 8.85 9.02 -13.68
C LYS A 420 9.93 9.48 -12.68
N PRO A 421 9.57 10.06 -11.52
CA PRO A 421 10.52 10.25 -10.43
C PRO A 421 11.10 8.91 -9.99
N ALA A 422 12.40 8.91 -9.71
CA ALA A 422 13.15 7.72 -9.34
C ALA A 422 12.88 7.31 -7.89
N ASN A 423 12.85 6.01 -7.68
CA ASN A 423 12.68 5.41 -6.38
C ASN A 423 14.06 5.20 -5.76
N ILE A 424 14.44 6.08 -4.81
CA ILE A 424 15.78 6.17 -4.23
C ILE A 424 15.78 5.73 -2.76
N LEU A 425 16.58 4.71 -2.46
CA LEU A 425 16.82 4.17 -1.12
C LEU A 425 18.23 4.56 -0.67
N VAL A 426 18.32 5.44 0.33
CA VAL A 426 19.59 5.80 0.97
C VAL A 426 19.92 4.73 2.02
N ALA A 427 21.09 4.09 1.91
CA ALA A 427 21.51 2.98 2.75
C ALA A 427 22.91 3.19 3.34
N GLY A 428 23.16 2.64 4.53
CA GLY A 428 24.36 2.91 5.30
C GLY A 428 24.24 2.58 6.78
N GLY A 429 25.37 2.37 7.44
CA GLY A 429 25.47 2.12 8.88
C GLY A 429 25.08 3.32 9.76
N THR A 430 24.95 3.10 11.07
CA THR A 430 24.52 4.14 12.02
C THR A 430 25.49 5.33 12.05
N GLY A 431 24.97 6.55 11.96
CA GLY A 431 25.76 7.79 11.90
C GLY A 431 26.49 8.05 10.58
N SER A 432 26.26 7.25 9.52
CA SER A 432 26.89 7.46 8.19
C SER A 432 26.42 8.72 7.47
N GLY A 433 25.27 9.27 7.85
CA GLY A 433 24.69 10.48 7.24
C GLY A 433 23.34 10.27 6.54
N LYS A 434 22.75 9.07 6.56
CA LYS A 434 21.56 8.71 5.77
C LYS A 434 20.47 9.79 5.76
N THR A 435 19.92 10.14 6.93
CA THR A 435 18.84 11.15 7.05
C THR A 435 19.28 12.52 6.53
N THR A 436 20.55 12.89 6.69
CA THR A 436 21.13 14.12 6.13
C THR A 436 21.16 14.11 4.61
N THR A 437 21.55 13.00 3.99
CA THR A 437 21.55 12.84 2.53
C THR A 437 20.14 12.72 1.97
N LEU A 438 19.23 12.04 2.67
CA LEU A 438 17.80 12.01 2.34
C LEU A 438 17.19 13.42 2.37
N ASN A 439 17.51 14.21 3.41
CA ASN A 439 17.05 15.60 3.53
C ASN A 439 17.59 16.50 2.41
N ALA A 440 18.86 16.34 2.06
CA ALA A 440 19.49 17.12 0.99
C ALA A 440 18.94 16.75 -0.41
N LEU A 441 18.64 15.47 -0.66
CA LEU A 441 18.00 15.03 -1.92
C LEU A 441 16.53 15.44 -1.99
N ALA A 442 15.82 15.46 -0.86
CA ALA A 442 14.44 15.93 -0.80
C ALA A 442 14.29 17.44 -1.09
N MET A 443 15.38 18.22 -1.10
CA MET A 443 15.38 19.61 -1.61
C MET A 443 15.16 19.69 -3.13
N PHE A 444 15.44 18.60 -3.87
CA PHE A 444 15.23 18.53 -5.32
C PHE A 444 13.81 18.17 -5.73
N ILE A 445 12.91 17.87 -4.78
CA ILE A 445 11.50 17.56 -5.07
C ILE A 445 10.83 18.82 -5.68
N PRO A 446 10.12 18.71 -6.82
CA PRO A 446 9.42 19.85 -7.42
C PRO A 446 8.44 20.51 -6.44
N PRO A 447 8.36 21.86 -6.40
CA PRO A 447 7.57 22.61 -5.40
C PRO A 447 6.06 22.44 -5.55
N SER A 448 5.61 21.85 -6.67
CA SER A 448 4.20 21.53 -6.97
C SER A 448 3.72 20.22 -6.34
N GLU A 449 4.63 19.37 -5.86
CA GLU A 449 4.31 18.03 -5.35
C GLU A 449 3.94 18.01 -3.86
N ARG A 450 2.99 17.13 -3.50
CA ARG A 450 2.61 16.90 -2.11
C ARG A 450 3.52 15.88 -1.44
N VAL A 451 4.31 16.33 -0.47
CA VAL A 451 5.28 15.50 0.26
C VAL A 451 4.72 15.07 1.61
N ILE A 452 4.84 13.80 1.97
CA ILE A 452 4.55 13.31 3.32
C ILE A 452 5.77 12.61 3.89
N SER A 453 6.32 13.11 5.01
CA SER A 453 7.39 12.43 5.75
C SER A 453 6.82 11.60 6.90
N ILE A 454 7.43 10.43 7.13
CA ILE A 454 7.07 9.47 8.17
C ILE A 454 8.34 9.08 8.93
N GLU A 455 8.38 9.36 10.22
CA GLU A 455 9.62 9.30 11.00
C GLU A 455 9.36 8.79 12.42
N ASP A 456 10.29 8.02 13.00
CA ASP A 456 10.26 7.64 14.43
C ASP A 456 10.20 8.88 15.33
N THR A 457 10.97 9.89 14.94
CA THR A 457 10.87 11.25 15.44
C THR A 457 11.24 12.16 14.29
N ALA A 458 10.51 13.24 14.05
CA ALA A 458 10.65 14.01 12.81
C ALA A 458 11.95 14.85 12.76
N GLU A 459 13.00 14.31 12.13
CA GLU A 459 14.32 14.93 11.93
C GLU A 459 14.38 15.80 10.68
N LEU A 460 13.61 15.44 9.64
CA LEU A 460 13.63 16.10 8.33
C LEU A 460 13.16 17.56 8.42
N GLN A 461 13.69 18.38 7.52
CA GLN A 461 13.45 19.80 7.34
C GLN A 461 13.53 20.08 5.84
N LEU A 462 12.37 20.29 5.20
CA LEU A 462 12.24 20.37 3.74
C LEU A 462 11.78 21.77 3.30
N PRO A 463 12.34 22.35 2.21
CA PRO A 463 11.93 23.66 1.69
C PRO A 463 10.67 23.56 0.80
N VAL A 464 9.75 22.64 1.11
CA VAL A 464 8.57 22.33 0.28
C VAL A 464 7.30 22.79 1.00
N GLU A 465 6.49 23.59 0.31
CA GLU A 465 5.28 24.21 0.90
C GLU A 465 4.19 23.18 1.22
N HIS A 466 3.96 22.21 0.33
CA HIS A 466 2.89 21.21 0.47
C HIS A 466 3.33 19.96 1.25
N TRP A 467 4.00 20.17 2.39
CA TRP A 467 4.60 19.11 3.21
C TRP A 467 3.73 18.76 4.44
N VAL A 468 3.46 17.46 4.63
CA VAL A 468 2.83 16.90 5.84
C VAL A 468 3.84 16.05 6.59
N ARG A 469 3.87 16.16 7.91
CA ARG A 469 4.80 15.44 8.80
C ARG A 469 4.03 14.48 9.69
N LEU A 470 4.44 13.21 9.71
CA LEU A 470 3.90 12.16 10.56
C LEU A 470 5.00 11.58 11.44
N GLU A 471 4.66 11.30 12.70
CA GLU A 471 5.58 10.87 13.74
C GLU A 471 4.98 9.66 14.47
N THR A 472 5.77 8.60 14.66
CA THR A 472 5.30 7.39 15.35
C THR A 472 4.92 7.68 16.81
N ARG A 473 4.02 6.87 17.39
CA ARG A 473 3.66 6.98 18.80
C ARG A 473 3.80 5.63 19.50
N PRO A 474 4.72 5.45 20.47
CA PRO A 474 4.74 4.23 21.28
C PRO A 474 3.49 4.13 22.15
N PRO A 475 3.13 2.94 22.66
CA PRO A 475 1.94 2.75 23.49
C PRO A 475 1.97 3.60 24.77
N ASN A 476 0.79 3.85 25.34
CA ASN A 476 0.66 4.42 26.67
C ASN A 476 0.99 3.36 27.76
N ILE A 477 0.95 3.78 29.03
CA ILE A 477 1.26 2.94 30.20
C ILE A 477 0.30 1.73 30.32
N GLU A 478 -0.89 1.78 29.72
CA GLU A 478 -1.84 0.65 29.64
C GLU A 478 -1.58 -0.30 28.45
N GLY A 479 -0.51 -0.11 27.68
CA GLY A 479 -0.22 -0.87 26.46
C GLY A 479 -1.12 -0.51 25.26
N LYS A 480 -1.80 0.64 25.29
CA LYS A 480 -2.80 1.04 24.28
C LYS A 480 -2.37 2.27 23.47
N GLY A 481 -2.93 2.39 22.27
CA GLY A 481 -2.79 3.59 21.45
C GLY A 481 -1.40 3.76 20.82
N GLU A 482 -0.65 2.67 20.66
CA GLU A 482 0.49 2.65 19.74
C GLU A 482 0.05 3.05 18.32
N VAL A 483 0.93 3.72 17.59
CA VAL A 483 0.81 4.04 16.16
C VAL A 483 2.19 3.78 15.56
N THR A 484 2.34 2.64 14.90
CA THR A 484 3.61 2.19 14.34
C THR A 484 3.96 2.93 13.04
N MET A 485 5.19 2.79 12.57
CA MET A 485 5.55 3.34 11.26
C MET A 485 4.80 2.66 10.12
N ASP A 486 4.44 1.38 10.27
CA ASP A 486 3.64 0.63 9.31
C ASP A 486 2.21 1.19 9.19
N ASP A 487 1.59 1.52 10.32
CA ASP A 487 0.27 2.18 10.36
C ASP A 487 0.30 3.56 9.68
N LEU A 488 1.37 4.33 9.88
CA LEU A 488 1.55 5.62 9.23
C LEU A 488 1.79 5.48 7.72
N VAL A 489 2.58 4.50 7.26
CA VAL A 489 2.76 4.22 5.82
C VAL A 489 1.41 3.86 5.19
N LYS A 490 0.65 2.93 5.80
CA LYS A 490 -0.73 2.59 5.36
C LYS A 490 -1.63 3.84 5.30
N ASN A 491 -1.53 4.72 6.29
CA ASN A 491 -2.30 5.95 6.33
C ASN A 491 -1.89 6.94 5.22
N THR A 492 -0.60 7.05 4.87
CA THR A 492 -0.18 7.95 3.78
C THR A 492 -0.78 7.57 2.43
N LEU A 493 -1.02 6.30 2.15
CA LEU A 493 -1.75 5.83 0.94
C LEU A 493 -3.19 6.37 0.85
N ARG A 494 -3.74 6.90 1.95
CA ARG A 494 -5.04 7.57 2.01
C ARG A 494 -4.94 9.10 1.85
N MET A 495 -3.76 9.70 2.04
CA MET A 495 -3.53 11.14 2.15
C MET A 495 -3.11 11.86 0.85
N ARG A 496 -3.19 11.17 -0.30
CA ARG A 496 -2.78 11.64 -1.65
C ARG A 496 -1.36 12.26 -1.70
N PRO A 497 -0.29 11.55 -1.27
CA PRO A 497 1.08 11.97 -1.51
C PRO A 497 1.45 11.85 -2.99
N ASP A 498 2.26 12.77 -3.48
CA ASP A 498 3.08 12.57 -4.68
C ASP A 498 4.48 12.04 -4.27
N ARG A 499 4.94 12.33 -3.04
CA ARG A 499 6.12 11.73 -2.40
C ARG A 499 5.81 11.20 -1.00
N ILE A 500 6.30 10.01 -0.70
CA ILE A 500 6.37 9.46 0.66
C ILE A 500 7.85 9.33 1.03
N ILE A 501 8.24 9.91 2.17
CA ILE A 501 9.62 9.86 2.68
C ILE A 501 9.62 9.14 4.03
N VAL A 502 10.12 7.90 4.05
CA VAL A 502 10.26 7.11 5.28
C VAL A 502 11.68 7.28 5.84
N GLY A 503 11.81 7.89 7.02
CA GLY A 503 13.08 8.38 7.55
C GLY A 503 14.08 7.31 7.99
N GLU A 504 13.58 6.22 8.59
CA GLU A 504 14.34 5.00 8.90
C GLU A 504 13.44 3.79 8.69
N VAL A 505 14.01 2.66 8.26
CA VAL A 505 13.27 1.44 7.92
C VAL A 505 14.07 0.24 8.40
N ARG A 506 13.39 -0.65 9.12
CA ARG A 506 13.98 -1.76 9.89
C ARG A 506 13.02 -2.92 10.22
N GLY A 507 11.72 -2.79 9.99
CA GLY A 507 10.65 -3.67 10.45
C GLY A 507 9.56 -3.94 9.41
N PRO A 508 8.34 -4.37 9.82
CA PRO A 508 7.23 -4.70 8.92
C PRO A 508 6.80 -3.54 8.02
N GLU A 509 7.04 -2.30 8.46
CA GLU A 509 6.83 -1.12 7.62
C GLU A 509 7.61 -1.22 6.32
N ALA A 510 8.74 -1.93 6.26
CA ALA A 510 9.48 -2.17 5.01
C ALA A 510 8.64 -2.89 3.94
N ARG A 511 7.70 -3.78 4.30
CA ARG A 511 6.82 -4.44 3.33
C ARG A 511 5.77 -3.47 2.80
N THR A 512 5.04 -2.78 3.67
CA THR A 512 4.03 -1.77 3.29
C THR A 512 4.64 -0.55 2.63
N MET A 513 5.87 -0.22 3.00
CA MET A 513 6.72 0.73 2.33
C MET A 513 7.07 0.20 0.95
N PHE A 514 7.58 -1.02 0.78
CA PHE A 514 7.56 -1.69 -0.53
C PHE A 514 6.13 -2.00 -1.05
N THR A 515 5.10 -1.37 -0.48
CA THR A 515 3.76 -1.17 -1.00
C THR A 515 3.38 0.34 -1.16
N ALA A 516 4.36 1.27 -1.30
CA ALA A 516 4.17 2.75 -1.39
C ALA A 516 4.75 3.65 -2.56
N MET A 517 5.22 3.16 -3.74
CA MET A 517 5.21 3.92 -5.04
C MET A 517 4.16 3.49 -6.10
N ASN A 518 4.14 2.21 -6.53
CA ASN A 518 3.48 1.65 -7.71
C ASN A 518 2.08 1.03 -7.49
N THR A 519 1.34 1.49 -6.49
CA THR A 519 -0.08 1.87 -6.71
C THR A 519 -0.12 2.95 -7.80
N GLY A 520 0.92 3.79 -7.87
CA GLY A 520 1.33 4.57 -9.03
C GLY A 520 1.92 3.74 -10.18
N HIS A 521 1.30 2.61 -10.53
CA HIS A 521 1.45 2.02 -11.85
C HIS A 521 0.15 2.22 -12.62
N ASN A 522 0.28 2.67 -13.87
CA ASN A 522 -0.84 2.92 -14.77
C ASN A 522 -1.39 1.60 -15.36
N GLY A 523 -1.57 0.59 -14.50
CA GLY A 523 -2.08 -0.73 -14.80
C GLY A 523 -3.60 -0.70 -14.81
N ALA A 524 -4.22 -0.68 -16.00
CA ALA A 524 -5.67 -0.73 -16.12
C ALA A 524 -6.11 -1.89 -17.03
N LEU A 525 -7.17 -2.57 -16.62
CA LEU A 525 -7.81 -3.68 -17.33
C LEU A 525 -8.89 -3.17 -18.28
N TYR A 526 -9.19 -3.92 -19.34
CA TYR A 526 -10.36 -3.66 -20.17
C TYR A 526 -11.65 -4.28 -19.56
N ASP A 527 -12.80 -3.69 -19.91
CA ASP A 527 -14.11 -3.76 -19.26
C ASP A 527 -14.70 -5.19 -19.15
N PHE A 528 -14.43 -6.07 -20.12
CA PHE A 528 -14.86 -7.47 -20.07
C PHE A 528 -14.11 -8.34 -19.06
N SER A 529 -13.13 -7.80 -18.33
CA SER A 529 -12.36 -8.56 -17.35
C SER A 529 -13.27 -9.01 -16.20
N VAL A 530 -13.55 -10.32 -16.15
CA VAL A 530 -14.33 -10.95 -15.08
C VAL A 530 -13.49 -10.91 -13.81
N ILE A 531 -13.96 -10.17 -12.82
CA ILE A 531 -13.40 -10.17 -11.46
C ILE A 531 -14.23 -11.09 -10.56
N GLN A 532 -13.58 -11.74 -9.60
CA GLN A 532 -14.25 -12.58 -8.61
C GLN A 532 -14.59 -11.77 -7.36
N LEU A 533 -15.88 -11.74 -7.01
CA LEU A 533 -16.34 -11.29 -5.71
C LEU A 533 -16.28 -12.44 -4.69
N SER A 534 -16.03 -12.09 -3.43
CA SER A 534 -15.83 -13.08 -2.36
C SER A 534 -17.11 -13.81 -1.92
N ASP A 535 -18.27 -13.29 -2.32
CA ASP A 535 -19.59 -13.90 -2.14
C ASP A 535 -19.87 -15.01 -3.17
N GLY A 536 -19.01 -15.15 -4.18
CA GLY A 536 -19.11 -16.15 -5.26
C GLY A 536 -19.76 -15.66 -6.54
N ARG A 537 -20.10 -14.37 -6.66
CA ARG A 537 -20.54 -13.76 -7.92
C ARG A 537 -19.36 -13.44 -8.85
N PHE A 538 -19.67 -13.38 -10.14
CA PHE A 538 -18.76 -13.04 -11.22
C PHE A 538 -19.32 -11.88 -12.00
N VAL A 539 -18.63 -10.75 -11.94
CA VAL A 539 -19.04 -9.48 -12.55
C VAL A 539 -17.96 -9.03 -13.53
N LEU A 540 -18.37 -8.40 -14.62
CA LEU A 540 -17.45 -7.71 -15.51
C LEU A 540 -17.02 -6.43 -14.78
N ILE A 541 -15.70 -6.19 -14.69
CA ILE A 541 -15.18 -4.98 -14.01
C ILE A 541 -15.78 -3.71 -14.63
N GLY A 542 -15.98 -3.71 -15.94
CA GLY A 542 -16.64 -2.62 -16.66
C GLY A 542 -18.03 -2.32 -16.15
N ASP A 543 -18.88 -3.33 -15.99
CA ASP A 543 -20.29 -3.13 -15.66
C ASP A 543 -20.47 -2.77 -14.19
N LEU A 544 -19.78 -3.45 -13.28
CA LEU A 544 -19.76 -3.09 -11.85
C LEU A 544 -19.32 -1.63 -11.66
N LEU A 545 -18.28 -1.20 -12.37
CA LEU A 545 -17.78 0.17 -12.22
C LEU A 545 -18.63 1.19 -12.99
N LYS A 546 -19.27 0.84 -14.11
CA LYS A 546 -20.30 1.72 -14.71
C LYS A 546 -21.44 2.01 -13.74
N GLU A 547 -21.93 1.00 -13.02
CA GLU A 547 -22.96 1.16 -11.99
C GLU A 547 -22.48 2.02 -10.82
N LEU A 548 -21.30 1.74 -10.26
CA LEU A 548 -20.74 2.50 -9.13
C LEU A 548 -20.43 3.97 -9.51
N PHE A 549 -19.83 4.24 -10.67
CA PHE A 549 -19.60 5.60 -11.15
C PHE A 549 -20.90 6.34 -11.55
N ALA A 550 -21.99 5.63 -11.84
CA ALA A 550 -23.31 6.25 -12.02
C ALA A 550 -23.95 6.60 -10.67
N LYS A 551 -23.89 5.68 -9.69
CA LYS A 551 -24.38 5.88 -8.31
C LYS A 551 -23.69 7.05 -7.62
N TYR A 552 -22.37 7.13 -7.75
CA TYR A 552 -21.51 8.16 -7.16
C TYR A 552 -21.12 9.26 -8.16
N SER A 553 -22.00 9.60 -9.12
CA SER A 553 -21.72 10.56 -10.18
C SER A 553 -21.49 12.01 -9.69
N ASP A 554 -21.90 12.32 -8.46
CA ASP A 554 -21.63 13.54 -7.70
C ASP A 554 -20.27 13.55 -6.97
N ARG A 555 -19.66 12.38 -6.79
CA ARG A 555 -18.44 12.12 -5.99
C ARG A 555 -17.30 11.48 -6.80
N ILE A 556 -17.28 11.70 -8.11
CA ILE A 556 -16.15 11.33 -8.97
C ILE A 556 -14.99 12.30 -8.72
N GLU A 557 -13.87 11.77 -8.24
CA GLU A 557 -12.61 12.50 -8.13
C GLU A 557 -11.69 12.22 -9.33
N THR A 558 -10.76 13.12 -9.63
CA THR A 558 -9.82 12.98 -10.76
C THR A 558 -8.36 13.12 -10.31
N TYR A 559 -7.51 12.23 -10.81
CA TYR A 559 -6.05 12.26 -10.64
C TYR A 559 -5.37 12.03 -12.00
N LYS A 560 -4.70 13.06 -12.51
CA LYS A 560 -4.17 13.11 -13.90
C LYS A 560 -5.31 12.85 -14.89
N ASP A 561 -5.25 11.78 -15.70
CA ASP A 561 -6.33 11.35 -16.60
C ASP A 561 -7.18 10.19 -16.06
N LEU A 562 -6.94 9.74 -14.82
CA LEU A 562 -7.76 8.75 -14.13
C LEU A 562 -8.89 9.42 -13.34
N GLU A 563 -10.08 8.83 -13.42
CA GLU A 563 -11.23 9.15 -12.57
C GLU A 563 -11.39 8.03 -11.53
N TYR A 564 -11.77 8.36 -10.28
CA TYR A 564 -12.02 7.37 -9.24
C TYR A 564 -13.21 7.71 -8.35
N VAL A 565 -13.74 6.68 -7.68
CA VAL A 565 -14.73 6.77 -6.62
C VAL A 565 -14.20 6.06 -5.39
N VAL A 566 -14.30 6.72 -4.23
CA VAL A 566 -14.07 6.11 -2.92
C VAL A 566 -15.40 5.53 -2.42
N LEU A 567 -15.41 4.25 -2.04
CA LEU A 567 -16.64 3.55 -1.67
C LEU A 567 -16.96 3.73 -0.18
N ASP A 568 -18.20 4.15 0.09
CA ASP A 568 -18.77 4.12 1.44
C ASP A 568 -18.95 2.67 1.91
N GLU A 569 -19.04 2.45 3.23
CA GLU A 569 -18.88 1.12 3.82
C GLU A 569 -19.94 0.10 3.37
N GLU A 570 -21.12 0.58 2.96
CA GLU A 570 -22.22 -0.25 2.43
C GLU A 570 -21.98 -0.76 0.99
N ASP A 571 -21.17 -0.07 0.20
CA ASP A 571 -20.85 -0.46 -1.19
C ASP A 571 -19.47 -1.11 -1.35
N ARG A 572 -18.64 -1.14 -0.30
CA ARG A 572 -17.36 -1.86 -0.32
C ARG A 572 -17.60 -3.35 -0.54
N PHE A 573 -16.87 -3.92 -1.49
CA PHE A 573 -16.94 -5.34 -1.83
C PHE A 573 -15.58 -6.01 -1.66
N GLU A 574 -15.59 -7.27 -1.22
CA GLU A 574 -14.38 -8.10 -1.17
C GLU A 574 -14.12 -8.76 -2.54
N VAL A 575 -12.88 -8.70 -3.01
CA VAL A 575 -12.38 -9.50 -4.15
C VAL A 575 -11.45 -10.61 -3.68
N VAL A 576 -11.18 -11.56 -4.57
CA VAL A 576 -10.20 -12.63 -4.33
C VAL A 576 -8.81 -12.20 -4.77
N SER A 577 -7.87 -12.26 -3.82
CA SER A 577 -6.44 -12.03 -3.97
C SER A 577 -5.65 -13.34 -3.80
N VAL A 578 -4.32 -13.24 -3.87
CA VAL A 578 -3.39 -14.29 -3.45
C VAL A 578 -2.27 -13.69 -2.59
N GLY A 579 -2.04 -14.29 -1.42
CA GLY A 579 -0.99 -13.87 -0.48
C GLY A 579 0.42 -14.37 -0.86
N PRO A 580 1.47 -13.92 -0.14
CA PRO A 580 2.87 -14.34 -0.40
C PRO A 580 3.14 -15.85 -0.22
N ASP A 581 2.26 -16.56 0.46
CA ASP A 581 2.26 -18.03 0.65
C ASP A 581 1.60 -18.79 -0.52
N LEU A 582 1.17 -18.06 -1.57
CA LEU A 582 0.41 -18.53 -2.72
C LEU A 582 -0.99 -19.08 -2.35
N LYS A 583 -1.58 -18.62 -1.23
CA LYS A 583 -2.95 -18.95 -0.81
C LYS A 583 -3.96 -17.91 -1.23
N ALA A 584 -5.19 -18.38 -1.44
CA ALA A 584 -6.33 -17.55 -1.85
C ALA A 584 -6.81 -16.65 -0.70
N GLY A 585 -6.66 -15.35 -0.85
CA GLY A 585 -7.15 -14.34 0.11
C GLY A 585 -8.54 -13.81 -0.24
N LYS A 586 -9.07 -12.98 0.66
CA LYS A 586 -10.26 -12.14 0.47
C LYS A 586 -9.92 -10.75 1.00
N HIS A 587 -9.98 -9.74 0.15
CA HIS A 587 -9.60 -8.38 0.54
C HIS A 587 -10.57 -7.35 0.00
N ILE A 588 -10.79 -6.31 0.81
CA ILE A 588 -11.76 -5.25 0.55
C ILE A 588 -11.25 -4.35 -0.58
N VAL A 589 -12.17 -3.98 -1.47
CA VAL A 589 -11.99 -2.88 -2.42
C VAL A 589 -12.59 -1.61 -1.82
N SER A 590 -11.74 -0.62 -1.54
CA SER A 590 -12.15 0.67 -0.97
C SER A 590 -12.13 1.83 -1.99
N ARG A 591 -11.52 1.63 -3.16
CA ARG A 591 -11.57 2.57 -4.31
C ARG A 591 -11.69 1.83 -5.64
N VAL A 592 -12.46 2.41 -6.56
CA VAL A 592 -12.60 1.94 -7.93
C VAL A 592 -12.18 3.03 -8.93
N TRP A 593 -11.51 2.62 -10.01
CA TRP A 593 -10.84 3.54 -10.95
C TRP A 593 -11.32 3.29 -12.37
N ARG A 594 -11.43 4.36 -13.17
CA ARG A 594 -11.56 4.29 -14.63
C ARG A 594 -10.67 5.33 -15.31
N ARG A 595 -10.24 5.05 -16.54
CA ARG A 595 -9.44 5.96 -17.37
C ARG A 595 -9.90 5.86 -18.82
N LYS A 596 -10.05 6.99 -19.51
CA LYS A 596 -10.28 6.98 -20.97
C LYS A 596 -9.03 6.50 -21.70
N VAL A 597 -9.21 5.69 -22.74
CA VAL A 597 -8.13 5.31 -23.65
C VAL A 597 -7.60 6.56 -24.35
N ARG A 598 -6.27 6.73 -24.39
CA ARG A 598 -5.64 7.89 -25.04
C ARG A 598 -5.64 7.71 -26.57
N PRO A 599 -5.74 8.79 -27.38
CA PRO A 599 -5.64 8.68 -28.83
C PRO A 599 -4.33 8.00 -29.28
N GLY A 600 -4.42 6.90 -30.04
CA GLY A 600 -3.26 6.13 -30.50
C GLY A 600 -2.64 5.19 -29.47
N GLU A 601 -3.22 5.08 -28.26
CA GLU A 601 -2.80 4.09 -27.27
C GLU A 601 -3.07 2.66 -27.77
N LYS A 602 -2.12 1.75 -27.56
CA LYS A 602 -2.27 0.32 -27.84
C LYS A 602 -2.23 -0.50 -26.56
N LEU A 603 -3.07 -1.52 -26.51
CA LEU A 603 -3.14 -2.46 -25.39
C LEU A 603 -2.48 -3.79 -25.75
N ILE A 604 -2.18 -4.59 -24.74
CA ILE A 604 -1.68 -5.94 -24.91
C ILE A 604 -2.81 -6.93 -24.61
N ARG A 605 -3.09 -7.82 -25.57
CA ARG A 605 -3.86 -9.04 -25.32
C ARG A 605 -2.88 -10.16 -24.97
N VAL A 606 -3.03 -10.75 -23.78
CA VAL A 606 -2.32 -11.96 -23.39
C VAL A 606 -3.28 -13.14 -23.43
N ARG A 607 -2.90 -14.23 -24.08
CA ARG A 607 -3.58 -15.54 -23.99
C ARG A 607 -2.67 -16.59 -23.40
N THR A 608 -3.29 -17.52 -22.69
CA THR A 608 -2.64 -18.64 -21.99
C THR A 608 -3.14 -20.00 -22.50
N ARG A 609 -2.41 -21.06 -22.17
CA ARG A 609 -2.58 -22.45 -22.63
C ARG A 609 -3.89 -23.10 -22.19
N THR A 610 -4.46 -22.71 -21.06
CA THR A 610 -5.83 -23.08 -20.62
C THR A 610 -6.90 -22.07 -21.06
N GLY A 611 -6.56 -21.10 -21.92
CA GLY A 611 -7.52 -20.20 -22.56
C GLY A 611 -7.94 -18.99 -21.73
N ASN A 612 -7.26 -18.67 -20.62
CA ASN A 612 -7.40 -17.36 -19.98
C ASN A 612 -6.92 -16.28 -20.99
N GLU A 613 -7.75 -15.27 -21.24
CA GLU A 613 -7.44 -14.11 -22.09
C GLU A 613 -7.72 -12.82 -21.31
N VAL A 614 -6.75 -11.91 -21.27
CA VAL A 614 -6.87 -10.54 -20.72
C VAL A 614 -6.44 -9.51 -21.75
N ILE A 615 -7.01 -8.30 -21.68
CA ILE A 615 -6.58 -7.12 -22.43
C ILE A 615 -6.37 -5.98 -21.43
N LEU A 616 -5.18 -5.37 -21.48
CA LEU A 616 -4.68 -4.46 -20.45
C LEU A 616 -3.54 -3.57 -20.97
N THR A 617 -3.15 -2.56 -20.20
CA THR A 617 -2.04 -1.65 -20.55
C THR A 617 -0.69 -2.38 -20.64
N LYS A 618 0.23 -1.87 -21.47
CA LYS A 618 1.57 -2.46 -21.68
C LYS A 618 2.35 -2.72 -20.39
N THR A 619 2.24 -1.79 -19.45
CA THR A 619 2.91 -1.78 -18.14
C THR A 619 2.21 -2.60 -17.07
N HIS A 620 1.08 -3.24 -17.35
CA HIS A 620 0.32 -3.98 -16.35
C HIS A 620 1.12 -5.24 -15.90
N PRO A 621 1.47 -5.38 -14.60
CA PRO A 621 2.40 -6.42 -14.15
C PRO A 621 1.70 -7.76 -13.89
N PHE A 622 2.20 -8.84 -14.48
CA PHE A 622 1.78 -10.22 -14.20
C PHE A 622 2.75 -10.86 -13.20
N PHE A 623 2.26 -11.71 -12.29
CA PHE A 623 3.14 -12.67 -11.60
C PHE A 623 3.51 -13.82 -12.55
N VAL A 624 4.80 -14.13 -12.65
CA VAL A 624 5.39 -15.14 -13.55
C VAL A 624 6.36 -16.01 -12.76
N PHE A 625 6.34 -17.32 -12.96
CA PHE A 625 7.35 -18.23 -12.41
C PHE A 625 8.65 -18.16 -13.22
N SER A 626 9.78 -17.87 -12.56
CA SER A 626 11.12 -17.92 -13.16
C SER A 626 12.10 -18.63 -12.23
N ASP A 627 12.79 -19.65 -12.76
CA ASP A 627 13.94 -20.36 -12.19
C ASP A 627 13.82 -20.99 -10.79
N GLY A 628 12.68 -20.81 -10.11
CA GLY A 628 12.42 -21.31 -8.75
C GLY A 628 11.59 -20.35 -7.90
N ASP A 629 11.48 -19.09 -8.32
CA ASP A 629 10.79 -18.01 -7.61
C ASP A 629 9.63 -17.47 -8.45
N VAL A 630 8.83 -16.59 -7.84
CA VAL A 630 7.80 -15.80 -8.52
C VAL A 630 8.35 -14.39 -8.75
N VAL A 631 8.26 -13.88 -9.97
CA VAL A 631 8.72 -12.54 -10.37
C VAL A 631 7.59 -11.76 -11.05
N ARG A 632 7.61 -10.43 -11.00
CA ARG A 632 6.66 -9.60 -11.76
C ARG A 632 7.22 -9.30 -13.15
N LYS A 633 6.35 -9.33 -14.15
CA LYS A 633 6.69 -9.08 -15.55
C LYS A 633 5.56 -8.32 -16.23
N GLU A 634 5.84 -7.14 -16.75
CA GLU A 634 4.84 -6.31 -17.44
C GLU A 634 4.33 -6.99 -18.72
N ALA A 635 3.12 -6.66 -19.13
CA ALA A 635 2.43 -7.26 -20.26
C ALA A 635 3.25 -7.23 -21.57
N GLU A 636 3.94 -6.12 -21.87
CA GLU A 636 4.81 -6.00 -23.06
C GLU A 636 6.09 -6.85 -22.98
N LYS A 637 6.52 -7.25 -21.78
CA LYS A 637 7.72 -8.06 -21.54
C LYS A 637 7.42 -9.56 -21.53
N LEU A 638 6.14 -9.95 -21.50
CA LEU A 638 5.71 -11.34 -21.65
C LEU A 638 6.02 -11.89 -23.04
N LYS A 639 6.32 -13.20 -23.10
CA LYS A 639 6.64 -13.96 -24.31
C LYS A 639 5.94 -15.32 -24.27
N PRO A 640 5.54 -15.89 -25.42
CA PRO A 640 5.05 -17.27 -25.47
C PRO A 640 6.05 -18.24 -24.82
N GLY A 641 5.58 -19.04 -23.87
CA GLY A 641 6.40 -19.90 -23.02
C GLY A 641 6.57 -19.42 -21.57
N ASP A 642 6.35 -18.13 -21.26
CA ASP A 642 6.30 -17.65 -19.87
C ASP A 642 5.22 -18.38 -19.06
N ARG A 643 5.42 -18.53 -17.76
CA ARG A 643 4.51 -19.24 -16.84
C ARG A 643 3.81 -18.25 -15.91
N VAL A 644 2.65 -17.72 -16.31
CA VAL A 644 1.89 -16.75 -15.50
C VAL A 644 1.11 -17.43 -14.37
N ALA A 645 0.96 -16.72 -13.25
CA ALA A 645 0.10 -17.12 -12.14
C ALA A 645 -1.37 -17.02 -12.56
N VAL A 646 -2.10 -18.13 -12.47
CA VAL A 646 -3.55 -18.16 -12.64
C VAL A 646 -4.25 -18.93 -11.52
N MET A 647 -5.52 -18.63 -11.25
CA MET A 647 -6.24 -19.20 -10.10
C MET A 647 -6.56 -20.68 -10.31
N ARG A 648 -6.07 -21.56 -9.42
CA ARG A 648 -6.28 -23.03 -9.45
C ARG A 648 -7.48 -23.46 -8.62
N LYS A 649 -7.66 -22.80 -7.48
CA LYS A 649 -8.75 -23.05 -6.53
C LYS A 649 -9.23 -21.71 -5.98
N PRO A 650 -10.28 -21.11 -6.57
CA PRO A 650 -10.92 -19.98 -5.94
C PRO A 650 -11.48 -20.37 -4.56
N PRO A 651 -11.54 -19.43 -3.59
CA PRO A 651 -12.14 -19.71 -2.30
C PRO A 651 -13.62 -20.05 -2.51
N LYS A 652 -14.10 -21.10 -1.82
CA LYS A 652 -15.51 -21.50 -1.89
C LYS A 652 -16.37 -20.38 -1.28
N PRO A 653 -17.42 -19.91 -1.97
CA PRO A 653 -18.36 -18.99 -1.35
C PRO A 653 -19.17 -19.70 -0.26
N PRO A 654 -19.70 -18.94 0.72
CA PRO A 654 -20.61 -19.49 1.71
C PRO A 654 -21.82 -20.10 1.00
N GLN A 655 -22.08 -21.40 1.22
CA GLN A 655 -23.18 -22.12 0.61
C GLN A 655 -24.50 -21.65 1.22
N LYS A 656 -25.07 -20.59 0.65
CA LYS A 656 -26.36 -20.03 1.07
C LYS A 656 -27.51 -20.86 0.46
N LYS A 657 -28.69 -20.75 1.08
CA LYS A 657 -29.95 -21.14 0.44
C LYS A 657 -30.21 -20.20 -0.74
N ALA A 658 -30.55 -20.75 -1.90
CA ALA A 658 -30.87 -19.95 -3.09
C ALA A 658 -32.32 -19.42 -3.00
N ILE A 659 -32.55 -18.51 -2.06
CA ILE A 659 -33.87 -17.92 -1.79
C ILE A 659 -34.28 -17.01 -2.95
N VAL A 660 -35.49 -17.21 -3.46
CA VAL A 660 -36.10 -16.33 -4.48
C VAL A 660 -36.65 -15.08 -3.78
N ASP A 661 -36.32 -13.89 -4.28
CA ASP A 661 -36.93 -12.64 -3.78
C ASP A 661 -38.46 -12.70 -3.95
N PRO A 662 -39.26 -12.63 -2.86
CA PRO A 662 -40.72 -12.66 -2.95
C PRO A 662 -41.31 -11.58 -3.86
N ARG A 663 -40.62 -10.45 -4.06
CA ARG A 663 -41.05 -9.35 -4.94
C ARG A 663 -41.18 -9.78 -6.40
N VAL A 664 -40.43 -10.80 -6.84
CA VAL A 664 -40.51 -11.37 -8.21
C VAL A 664 -41.96 -11.69 -8.58
N TYR A 665 -42.72 -12.25 -7.64
CA TYR A 665 -44.09 -12.73 -7.82
C TYR A 665 -45.17 -11.65 -7.92
N SER A 666 -44.84 -10.41 -7.53
CA SER A 666 -45.76 -9.26 -7.59
C SER A 666 -46.27 -9.07 -9.03
N GLY A 667 -47.58 -9.21 -9.22
CA GLY A 667 -48.20 -9.09 -10.56
C GLY A 667 -47.72 -10.12 -11.59
N ILE A 668 -47.29 -11.32 -11.17
CA ILE A 668 -47.08 -12.47 -12.08
C ILE A 668 -48.41 -13.19 -12.39
N SER A 669 -49.37 -13.13 -11.46
CA SER A 669 -50.65 -13.82 -11.53
C SER A 669 -51.77 -12.92 -11.00
N ASP A 670 -53.04 -13.32 -11.23
CA ASP A 670 -54.20 -12.59 -10.67
C ASP A 670 -54.38 -12.90 -9.16
N TYR A 671 -54.03 -14.12 -8.74
CA TYR A 671 -54.21 -14.63 -7.38
C TYR A 671 -53.02 -15.44 -6.87
N TYR A 672 -52.93 -15.52 -5.55
CA TYR A 672 -52.23 -16.54 -4.78
C TYR A 672 -53.23 -17.59 -4.26
N LEU A 673 -52.81 -18.86 -4.18
CA LEU A 673 -53.56 -19.92 -3.50
C LEU A 673 -52.94 -20.20 -2.13
N VAL A 674 -53.75 -20.03 -1.09
CA VAL A 674 -53.35 -20.08 0.32
C VAL A 674 -54.14 -21.17 1.05
N PRO A 675 -53.51 -22.08 1.82
CA PRO A 675 -54.21 -23.09 2.60
C PRO A 675 -54.93 -22.46 3.79
N ASN A 676 -56.21 -22.82 3.99
CA ASN A 676 -57.06 -22.30 5.07
C ASN A 676 -57.75 -23.44 5.84
N GLY A 677 -56.98 -24.46 6.24
CA GLY A 677 -57.45 -25.67 6.93
C GLY A 677 -58.24 -26.65 6.04
N ASN A 678 -59.29 -26.16 5.37
CA ASN A 678 -60.24 -26.96 4.58
C ASN A 678 -59.93 -27.02 3.08
N GLY A 679 -58.74 -26.58 2.65
CA GLY A 679 -58.34 -26.51 1.25
C GLY A 679 -57.62 -25.20 0.89
N LEU A 680 -57.51 -24.92 -0.41
CA LEU A 680 -56.87 -23.72 -0.96
C LEU A 680 -57.90 -22.62 -1.25
N VAL A 681 -57.63 -21.40 -0.77
CA VAL A 681 -58.43 -20.18 -1.00
C VAL A 681 -57.67 -19.23 -1.92
N LYS A 682 -58.40 -18.53 -2.81
CA LYS A 682 -57.84 -17.47 -3.66
C LYS A 682 -57.70 -16.18 -2.87
N VAL A 683 -56.48 -15.65 -2.79
CA VAL A 683 -56.15 -14.30 -2.30
C VAL A 683 -55.65 -13.49 -3.50
N PRO A 684 -56.04 -12.21 -3.70
CA PRO A 684 -55.50 -11.39 -4.78
C PRO A 684 -53.97 -11.29 -4.75
N ASN A 685 -53.33 -11.12 -5.92
CA ASN A 685 -51.91 -10.79 -6.01
C ASN A 685 -51.74 -9.27 -6.10
N ASP A 686 -51.74 -8.62 -4.93
CA ASP A 686 -51.57 -7.17 -4.75
C ASP A 686 -50.13 -6.77 -4.36
N GLY A 687 -49.23 -7.75 -4.21
CA GLY A 687 -47.85 -7.52 -3.80
C GLY A 687 -47.09 -8.80 -3.46
N ILE A 688 -46.40 -8.80 -2.32
CA ILE A 688 -45.55 -9.91 -1.86
C ILE A 688 -46.41 -11.14 -1.49
N PRO A 689 -46.06 -12.37 -1.94
CA PRO A 689 -46.81 -13.57 -1.64
C PRO A 689 -46.80 -13.89 -0.13
N PRO A 690 -47.98 -13.97 0.53
CA PRO A 690 -48.09 -14.37 1.94
C PRO A 690 -47.31 -15.65 2.24
N GLU A 691 -46.71 -15.80 3.41
CA GLU A 691 -45.80 -16.93 3.71
C GLU A 691 -46.43 -18.31 3.45
N THR A 692 -47.71 -18.45 3.79
CA THR A 692 -48.51 -19.66 3.57
C THR A 692 -48.90 -19.93 2.11
N ALA A 693 -48.74 -18.97 1.20
CA ALA A 693 -49.11 -19.13 -0.21
C ALA A 693 -48.27 -20.21 -0.91
N GLN A 694 -48.95 -21.18 -1.52
CA GLN A 694 -48.36 -22.37 -2.14
C GLN A 694 -48.32 -22.31 -3.67
N TYR A 695 -49.30 -21.64 -4.31
CA TYR A 695 -49.39 -21.57 -5.77
C TYR A 695 -49.76 -20.17 -6.27
N LEU A 696 -49.33 -19.85 -7.48
CA LEU A 696 -49.85 -18.76 -8.31
C LEU A 696 -51.04 -19.28 -9.11
N LEU A 697 -52.08 -18.45 -9.28
CA LEU A 697 -53.20 -18.76 -10.17
C LEU A 697 -53.62 -17.52 -10.96
N SER A 698 -53.80 -17.68 -12.26
CA SER A 698 -54.41 -16.67 -13.13
C SER A 698 -55.76 -17.13 -13.68
N VAL A 699 -56.65 -16.21 -14.02
CA VAL A 699 -58.05 -16.48 -14.39
C VAL A 699 -58.16 -17.54 -15.49
N ASN A 700 -57.27 -17.46 -16.49
CA ASN A 700 -57.20 -18.38 -17.63
C ASN A 700 -55.89 -19.20 -17.63
N SER A 701 -55.44 -19.67 -16.46
CA SER A 701 -54.22 -20.49 -16.33
C SER A 701 -54.34 -21.50 -15.20
N LYS A 702 -53.54 -22.57 -15.26
CA LYS A 702 -53.47 -23.59 -14.22
C LYS A 702 -52.60 -23.15 -13.04
N PRO A 703 -52.76 -23.74 -11.84
CA PRO A 703 -51.88 -23.47 -10.71
C PRO A 703 -50.40 -23.72 -11.02
N VAL A 704 -49.53 -22.81 -10.58
CA VAL A 704 -48.08 -22.91 -10.67
C VAL A 704 -47.50 -22.88 -9.25
N LYS A 705 -46.68 -23.86 -8.88
CA LYS A 705 -46.08 -23.96 -7.53
C LYS A 705 -45.16 -22.76 -7.27
N ILE A 706 -45.31 -22.10 -6.12
CA ILE A 706 -44.43 -21.01 -5.70
C ILE A 706 -43.08 -21.58 -5.26
N VAL A 707 -42.00 -21.06 -5.84
CA VAL A 707 -40.62 -21.44 -5.50
C VAL A 707 -40.07 -20.41 -4.52
N ARG A 708 -39.93 -20.79 -3.24
CA ARG A 708 -39.27 -19.96 -2.22
C ARG A 708 -37.75 -20.14 -2.21
N GLU A 709 -37.28 -21.32 -2.60
CA GLU A 709 -35.87 -21.72 -2.65
C GLU A 709 -35.64 -22.55 -3.92
N VAL A 710 -34.57 -22.25 -4.66
CA VAL A 710 -34.21 -22.96 -5.90
C VAL A 710 -33.56 -24.31 -5.57
N ASP A 711 -34.03 -25.37 -6.22
CA ASP A 711 -33.53 -26.73 -6.06
C ASP A 711 -32.76 -27.24 -7.30
N GLU A 712 -32.20 -28.43 -7.17
CA GLU A 712 -31.45 -29.15 -8.21
C GLU A 712 -32.27 -29.34 -9.50
N ARG A 713 -33.57 -29.60 -9.37
CA ARG A 713 -34.50 -29.91 -10.47
C ARG A 713 -34.80 -28.68 -11.31
N LEU A 714 -35.13 -27.56 -10.66
CA LEU A 714 -35.32 -26.28 -11.30
C LEU A 714 -34.00 -25.76 -11.90
N SER A 715 -32.88 -25.93 -11.20
CA SER A 715 -31.56 -25.50 -11.69
C SER A 715 -31.14 -26.24 -12.96
N TYR A 716 -31.35 -27.56 -13.02
CA TYR A 716 -31.19 -28.35 -14.25
C TYR A 716 -32.11 -27.85 -15.37
N THR A 717 -33.39 -27.65 -15.05
CA THR A 717 -34.42 -27.19 -16.01
C THR A 717 -34.06 -25.83 -16.61
N VAL A 718 -33.53 -24.90 -15.81
CA VAL A 718 -33.04 -23.58 -16.28
C VAL A 718 -31.83 -23.73 -17.21
N GLY A 719 -30.90 -24.64 -16.91
CA GLY A 719 -29.78 -24.98 -17.81
C GLY A 719 -30.25 -25.47 -19.19
N VAL A 720 -31.23 -26.38 -19.21
CA VAL A 720 -31.90 -26.86 -20.45
C VAL A 720 -32.61 -25.71 -21.18
N LEU A 721 -33.31 -24.84 -20.45
CA LEU A 721 -34.02 -23.71 -21.05
C LEU A 721 -33.09 -22.69 -21.71
N LEU A 722 -31.87 -22.51 -21.19
CA LEU A 722 -30.85 -21.64 -21.80
C LEU A 722 -30.20 -22.28 -23.05
N GLY A 723 -30.12 -23.61 -23.13
CA GLY A 723 -29.70 -24.37 -24.32
C GLY A 723 -30.83 -24.60 -25.34
N ASP A 724 -31.40 -25.80 -25.38
CA ASP A 724 -32.43 -26.23 -26.35
C ASP A 724 -33.82 -25.59 -26.14
N GLY A 725 -34.03 -24.89 -25.01
CA GLY A 725 -35.31 -24.28 -24.70
C GLY A 725 -35.62 -22.96 -25.39
N TYR A 726 -36.85 -22.50 -25.21
CA TYR A 726 -37.38 -21.24 -25.72
C TYR A 726 -38.52 -20.76 -24.81
N ILE A 727 -38.56 -19.46 -24.52
CA ILE A 727 -39.73 -18.78 -23.94
C ILE A 727 -40.31 -17.90 -25.04
N SER A 728 -41.63 -17.97 -25.27
CA SER A 728 -42.27 -17.16 -26.30
C SER A 728 -42.13 -15.65 -26.01
N SER A 729 -42.08 -14.82 -27.06
CA SER A 729 -41.85 -13.36 -26.95
C SER A 729 -42.95 -12.64 -26.14
N ASP A 730 -44.15 -13.20 -26.15
CA ASP A 730 -45.33 -12.77 -25.39
C ASP A 730 -45.44 -13.45 -24.01
N GLY A 731 -44.57 -14.40 -23.71
CA GLY A 731 -44.51 -15.17 -22.47
C GLY A 731 -45.62 -16.22 -22.29
N TYR A 732 -46.47 -16.53 -23.27
CA TYR A 732 -47.54 -17.51 -23.09
C TYR A 732 -47.07 -18.97 -22.90
N TYR A 733 -45.93 -19.36 -23.51
CA TYR A 733 -45.43 -20.73 -23.39
C TYR A 733 -43.91 -20.81 -23.23
N ILE A 734 -43.48 -21.92 -22.64
CA ILE A 734 -42.11 -22.42 -22.71
C ILE A 734 -42.09 -23.70 -23.55
N SER A 735 -41.04 -23.90 -24.33
CA SER A 735 -40.80 -25.15 -25.05
C SER A 735 -39.32 -25.54 -25.03
N ALA A 736 -39.03 -26.80 -25.30
CA ALA A 736 -37.67 -27.30 -25.50
C ALA A 736 -37.65 -28.48 -26.48
N THR A 737 -36.50 -28.70 -27.10
CA THR A 737 -36.28 -29.72 -28.14
C THR A 737 -35.34 -30.81 -27.62
N PHE A 738 -35.66 -32.08 -27.88
CA PHE A 738 -34.96 -33.24 -27.34
C PHE A 738 -34.70 -34.28 -28.43
N ASP A 739 -33.50 -34.85 -28.47
CA ASP A 739 -33.14 -35.96 -29.36
C ASP A 739 -32.79 -37.26 -28.59
N ASP A 740 -33.01 -37.28 -27.28
CA ASP A 740 -32.74 -38.38 -26.34
C ASP A 740 -33.92 -38.52 -25.35
N GLU A 741 -34.46 -39.73 -25.19
CA GLU A 741 -35.71 -39.92 -24.40
C GLU A 741 -35.48 -39.69 -22.90
N SER A 742 -34.36 -40.15 -22.33
CA SER A 742 -34.02 -39.92 -20.91
C SER A 742 -33.76 -38.44 -20.56
N TYR A 743 -33.30 -37.65 -21.54
CA TYR A 743 -33.15 -36.20 -21.42
C TYR A 743 -34.53 -35.51 -21.37
N MET A 744 -35.44 -35.90 -22.27
CA MET A 744 -36.83 -35.43 -22.30
C MET A 744 -37.60 -35.82 -21.02
N GLU A 745 -37.46 -37.05 -20.54
CA GLU A 745 -38.08 -37.55 -19.32
C GLU A 745 -37.61 -36.77 -18.08
N ALA A 746 -36.30 -36.49 -17.95
CA ALA A 746 -35.79 -35.68 -16.85
C ALA A 746 -36.41 -34.27 -16.83
N PHE A 747 -36.43 -33.58 -17.98
CA PHE A 747 -37.00 -32.24 -18.11
C PHE A 747 -38.51 -32.21 -17.82
N THR A 748 -39.28 -33.14 -18.39
CA THR A 748 -40.74 -33.21 -18.19
C THR A 748 -41.12 -33.62 -16.76
N SER A 749 -40.37 -34.55 -16.15
CA SER A 749 -40.54 -34.93 -14.75
C SER A 749 -40.28 -33.75 -13.82
N PHE A 750 -39.16 -33.03 -13.99
CA PHE A 750 -38.84 -31.88 -13.14
C PHE A 750 -39.83 -30.73 -13.31
N LEU A 751 -40.28 -30.42 -14.53
CA LEU A 751 -41.31 -29.40 -14.76
C LEU A 751 -42.68 -29.79 -14.17
N SER A 752 -43.02 -31.09 -14.13
CA SER A 752 -44.31 -31.53 -13.58
C SER A 752 -44.48 -31.20 -12.09
N GLU A 753 -43.39 -31.06 -11.32
CA GLU A 753 -43.47 -30.64 -9.92
C GLU A 753 -43.87 -29.16 -9.77
N PHE A 754 -43.41 -28.30 -10.68
CA PHE A 754 -43.74 -26.87 -10.66
C PHE A 754 -45.07 -26.54 -11.35
N LEU A 755 -45.50 -27.42 -12.26
CA LEU A 755 -46.71 -27.27 -13.08
C LEU A 755 -47.67 -28.48 -12.92
N PRO A 756 -48.12 -28.83 -11.70
CA PRO A 756 -48.71 -30.13 -11.38
C PRO A 756 -49.97 -30.51 -12.18
N GLU A 757 -50.78 -29.53 -12.60
CA GLU A 757 -51.96 -29.78 -13.43
C GLU A 757 -51.70 -29.66 -14.95
N SER A 758 -50.52 -29.17 -15.35
CA SER A 758 -50.22 -28.86 -16.75
C SER A 758 -49.56 -30.06 -17.44
N ARG A 759 -50.25 -30.64 -18.42
CA ARG A 759 -49.68 -31.65 -19.31
C ARG A 759 -48.98 -30.95 -20.49
N PRO A 760 -47.76 -31.36 -20.87
CA PRO A 760 -47.12 -30.82 -22.06
C PRO A 760 -47.86 -31.22 -23.33
N GLN A 761 -47.80 -30.37 -24.34
CA GLN A 761 -47.98 -30.79 -25.72
C GLN A 761 -46.65 -31.38 -26.21
N VAL A 762 -46.67 -32.59 -26.78
CA VAL A 762 -45.48 -33.32 -27.24
C VAL A 762 -45.61 -33.58 -28.73
N LYS A 763 -44.76 -32.95 -29.54
CA LYS A 763 -44.70 -33.14 -30.99
C LYS A 763 -43.46 -33.96 -31.35
N ARG A 764 -43.66 -35.20 -31.81
CA ARG A 764 -42.58 -36.09 -32.26
C ARG A 764 -42.34 -35.86 -33.77
N GLU A 765 -41.14 -35.44 -34.13
CA GLU A 765 -40.64 -35.36 -35.51
C GLU A 765 -39.71 -36.56 -35.79
N SER A 766 -39.28 -36.76 -37.03
CA SER A 766 -38.45 -37.91 -37.43
C SER A 766 -37.03 -37.94 -36.84
N ALA A 767 -36.55 -36.83 -36.26
CA ALA A 767 -35.19 -36.70 -35.72
C ALA A 767 -35.12 -36.07 -34.31
N TYR A 768 -36.24 -35.55 -33.77
CA TYR A 768 -36.31 -34.89 -32.46
C TYR A 768 -37.75 -34.83 -31.96
N THR A 769 -37.94 -34.53 -30.68
CA THR A 769 -39.24 -34.28 -30.05
C THR A 769 -39.27 -32.88 -29.45
N VAL A 770 -40.32 -32.12 -29.72
CA VAL A 770 -40.58 -30.81 -29.09
C VAL A 770 -41.60 -30.98 -27.97
N VAL A 771 -41.28 -30.47 -26.79
CA VAL A 771 -42.15 -30.44 -25.61
C VAL A 771 -42.51 -28.99 -25.32
N THR A 772 -43.81 -28.68 -25.19
CA THR A 772 -44.32 -27.32 -24.96
C THR A 772 -45.29 -27.29 -23.77
N TYR A 773 -45.07 -26.36 -22.84
CA TYR A 773 -45.95 -26.05 -21.71
C TYR A 773 -46.49 -24.62 -21.86
N GLY A 774 -47.81 -24.48 -21.98
CA GLY A 774 -48.49 -23.19 -21.90
C GLY A 774 -48.69 -22.77 -20.44
N SER A 775 -47.88 -21.84 -19.93
CA SER A 775 -48.02 -21.30 -18.58
C SER A 775 -47.35 -19.92 -18.49
N ARG A 776 -48.14 -18.87 -18.68
CA ARG A 776 -47.67 -17.48 -18.63
C ARG A 776 -47.10 -17.06 -17.25
N PRO A 777 -47.72 -17.42 -16.11
CA PRO A 777 -47.14 -17.11 -14.80
C PRO A 777 -45.76 -17.75 -14.58
N PHE A 778 -45.53 -18.96 -15.08
CA PHE A 778 -44.26 -19.66 -14.92
C PHE A 778 -43.17 -19.15 -15.88
N ALA A 779 -43.53 -18.82 -17.13
CA ALA A 779 -42.64 -18.15 -18.07
C ALA A 779 -42.18 -16.78 -17.56
N GLU A 780 -43.09 -16.01 -16.95
CA GLU A 780 -42.78 -14.73 -16.32
C GLU A 780 -41.86 -14.89 -15.09
N PHE A 781 -42.12 -15.89 -14.24
CA PHE A 781 -41.24 -16.25 -13.12
C PHE A 781 -39.83 -16.62 -13.59
N LEU A 782 -39.70 -17.49 -14.59
CA LEU A 782 -38.41 -17.90 -15.15
C LEU A 782 -37.62 -16.70 -15.71
N HIS A 783 -38.31 -15.78 -16.38
CA HIS A 783 -37.71 -14.55 -16.89
C HIS A 783 -37.20 -13.64 -15.76
N ARG A 784 -38.02 -13.38 -14.74
CA ARG A 784 -37.68 -12.45 -13.64
C ARG A 784 -36.68 -13.03 -12.62
N ALA A 785 -36.77 -14.31 -12.30
CA ALA A 785 -35.91 -14.95 -11.28
C ALA A 785 -34.55 -15.41 -11.84
N PHE A 786 -34.48 -15.80 -13.12
CA PHE A 786 -33.28 -16.37 -13.72
C PHE A 786 -32.77 -15.59 -14.95
N GLY A 787 -33.39 -14.47 -15.32
CA GLY A 787 -32.96 -13.64 -16.45
C GLY A 787 -33.15 -14.27 -17.84
N ILE A 788 -33.92 -15.36 -17.96
CA ILE A 788 -34.08 -16.07 -19.24
C ILE A 788 -34.81 -15.15 -20.25
N PRO A 789 -34.23 -14.84 -21.43
CA PRO A 789 -34.84 -13.91 -22.37
C PRO A 789 -36.10 -14.50 -23.03
N LYS A 790 -37.12 -13.65 -23.19
CA LYS A 790 -38.32 -13.95 -23.98
C LYS A 790 -38.03 -13.74 -25.47
N GLY A 791 -38.40 -14.68 -26.32
CA GLY A 791 -38.14 -14.62 -27.75
C GLY A 791 -36.68 -14.93 -28.09
N ARG A 792 -35.92 -13.97 -28.60
CA ARG A 792 -34.58 -14.23 -29.13
C ARG A 792 -33.53 -14.25 -28.02
N LYS A 793 -32.71 -15.31 -28.02
CA LYS A 793 -31.53 -15.47 -27.16
C LYS A 793 -30.34 -14.65 -27.68
N GLU A 794 -30.42 -13.33 -27.54
CA GLU A 794 -29.37 -12.40 -28.03
C GLU A 794 -28.29 -12.15 -26.96
N SER A 795 -28.67 -12.11 -25.68
CA SER A 795 -27.76 -12.27 -24.54
C SER A 795 -28.20 -13.47 -23.69
N LEU A 796 -27.23 -14.16 -23.07
CA LEU A 796 -27.43 -15.29 -22.16
C LEU A 796 -26.34 -15.24 -21.08
N ASP A 797 -26.67 -15.64 -19.85
CA ASP A 797 -25.74 -15.63 -18.73
C ASP A 797 -26.02 -16.76 -17.72
N VAL A 798 -25.12 -16.97 -16.76
CA VAL A 798 -25.35 -17.89 -15.62
C VAL A 798 -26.07 -17.12 -14.50
N PRO A 799 -27.26 -17.57 -14.03
CA PRO A 799 -28.02 -16.84 -13.02
C PRO A 799 -27.35 -16.83 -11.64
N ASP A 800 -27.36 -15.69 -10.95
CA ASP A 800 -26.72 -15.53 -9.63
C ASP A 800 -27.30 -16.47 -8.55
N LEU A 801 -28.60 -16.79 -8.61
CA LEU A 801 -29.22 -17.81 -7.75
C LEU A 801 -28.51 -19.17 -7.85
N VAL A 802 -28.03 -19.53 -9.05
CA VAL A 802 -27.29 -20.77 -9.30
C VAL A 802 -25.83 -20.65 -8.84
N LEU A 803 -25.20 -19.49 -9.00
CA LEU A 803 -23.83 -19.24 -8.51
C LEU A 803 -23.73 -19.30 -6.98
N SER A 804 -24.81 -19.08 -6.25
CA SER A 804 -24.83 -19.13 -4.77
C SER A 804 -24.48 -20.50 -4.15
N ASN A 805 -24.58 -21.60 -4.92
CA ASN A 805 -24.53 -22.96 -4.38
C ASN A 805 -23.85 -23.94 -5.36
N ASP A 806 -22.89 -24.73 -4.88
CA ASP A 806 -22.09 -25.66 -5.69
C ASP A 806 -22.94 -26.81 -6.30
N GLU A 807 -24.04 -27.22 -5.66
CA GLU A 807 -24.87 -28.35 -6.12
C GLU A 807 -25.89 -27.93 -7.18
N LEU A 808 -26.45 -26.72 -7.05
CA LEU A 808 -27.24 -26.08 -8.11
C LEU A 808 -26.37 -25.88 -9.35
N LEU A 809 -25.16 -25.34 -9.17
CA LEU A 809 -24.22 -25.09 -10.26
C LEU A 809 -23.87 -26.35 -11.07
N ARG A 810 -23.74 -27.51 -10.43
CA ARG A 810 -23.57 -28.81 -11.13
C ARG A 810 -24.78 -29.20 -11.97
N HIS A 811 -25.98 -29.03 -11.43
CA HIS A 811 -27.23 -29.38 -12.10
C HIS A 811 -27.52 -28.45 -13.28
N PHE A 812 -27.32 -27.15 -13.13
CA PHE A 812 -27.37 -26.18 -14.22
C PHE A 812 -26.38 -26.51 -15.35
N ILE A 813 -25.12 -26.81 -15.01
CA ILE A 813 -24.11 -27.23 -15.99
C ILE A 813 -24.53 -28.54 -16.67
N ALA A 814 -25.11 -29.50 -15.94
CA ALA A 814 -25.61 -30.73 -16.53
C ALA A 814 -26.72 -30.47 -17.57
N GLY A 815 -27.71 -29.63 -17.26
CA GLY A 815 -28.77 -29.27 -18.20
C GLY A 815 -28.24 -28.55 -19.45
N LEU A 816 -27.29 -27.63 -19.29
CA LEU A 816 -26.67 -26.90 -20.40
C LEU A 816 -25.77 -27.79 -21.27
N PHE A 817 -25.11 -28.81 -20.70
CA PHE A 817 -24.30 -29.77 -21.46
C PHE A 817 -25.13 -30.90 -22.09
N ASP A 818 -26.20 -31.35 -21.42
CA ASP A 818 -27.20 -32.23 -22.02
C ASP A 818 -27.86 -31.58 -23.25
N ALA A 819 -27.94 -30.24 -23.30
CA ALA A 819 -28.30 -29.45 -24.48
C ALA A 819 -27.13 -29.21 -25.47
N ASP A 820 -26.38 -28.13 -25.31
CA ASP A 820 -25.48 -27.54 -26.32
C ASP A 820 -24.08 -28.21 -26.42
N ALA A 821 -23.75 -29.17 -25.55
CA ALA A 821 -22.43 -29.79 -25.54
C ALA A 821 -22.36 -31.14 -26.28
N TYR A 822 -21.21 -31.41 -26.89
CA TYR A 822 -20.89 -32.68 -27.54
C TYR A 822 -19.62 -33.32 -26.97
N VAL A 823 -19.56 -34.65 -27.05
CA VAL A 823 -18.37 -35.45 -26.72
C VAL A 823 -17.52 -35.58 -27.99
N ASP A 824 -16.23 -35.26 -27.92
CA ASP A 824 -15.31 -35.49 -29.05
C ASP A 824 -14.86 -36.96 -29.06
N GLU A 825 -15.09 -37.64 -30.17
CA GLU A 825 -14.70 -39.04 -30.35
C GLU A 825 -13.27 -39.19 -30.91
N LYS A 826 -12.68 -38.10 -31.44
CA LYS A 826 -11.34 -38.06 -32.05
C LYS A 826 -10.24 -37.74 -31.05
N GLY A 827 -10.58 -37.24 -29.87
CA GLY A 827 -9.66 -37.01 -28.76
C GLY A 827 -10.42 -36.86 -27.43
N PRO A 828 -9.78 -37.09 -26.27
CA PRO A 828 -10.46 -37.08 -24.98
C PRO A 828 -10.90 -35.66 -24.56
N ALA A 829 -12.06 -35.22 -25.04
CA ALA A 829 -12.64 -33.91 -24.74
C ALA A 829 -14.18 -33.89 -24.75
N VAL A 830 -14.75 -32.91 -24.04
CA VAL A 830 -16.17 -32.51 -24.12
C VAL A 830 -16.22 -31.01 -24.40
N ILE A 831 -17.07 -30.60 -25.34
CA ILE A 831 -17.10 -29.24 -25.91
C ILE A 831 -18.54 -28.70 -25.85
N LEU A 832 -18.76 -27.69 -25.00
CA LEU A 832 -19.94 -26.83 -25.05
C LEU A 832 -19.68 -25.70 -26.06
N THR A 833 -20.66 -25.37 -26.90
CA THR A 833 -20.59 -24.25 -27.85
C THR A 833 -21.73 -23.27 -27.60
N THR A 834 -21.46 -21.97 -27.53
CA THR A 834 -22.51 -20.94 -27.42
C THR A 834 -22.13 -19.66 -28.18
N ARG A 835 -23.08 -18.73 -28.31
CA ARG A 835 -22.88 -17.40 -28.90
C ARG A 835 -22.62 -16.31 -27.86
N SER A 836 -23.05 -16.50 -26.61
CA SER A 836 -22.78 -15.54 -25.52
C SER A 836 -21.36 -15.73 -24.99
N GLU A 837 -20.56 -14.67 -25.01
CA GLU A 837 -19.24 -14.65 -24.39
C GLU A 837 -19.34 -14.74 -22.85
N ASN A 838 -20.34 -14.11 -22.24
CA ASN A 838 -20.57 -14.12 -20.79
C ASN A 838 -20.93 -15.53 -20.30
N LEU A 839 -21.88 -16.21 -20.95
CA LEU A 839 -22.24 -17.59 -20.62
C LEU A 839 -21.02 -18.52 -20.78
N ALA A 840 -20.25 -18.38 -21.86
CA ALA A 840 -19.05 -19.19 -22.07
C ALA A 840 -17.99 -18.95 -20.98
N ARG A 841 -17.73 -17.70 -20.60
CA ARG A 841 -16.74 -17.36 -19.57
C ARG A 841 -17.19 -17.78 -18.17
N LYS A 842 -18.44 -17.51 -17.77
CA LYS A 842 -18.97 -17.96 -16.47
C LYS A 842 -19.07 -19.49 -16.37
N VAL A 843 -19.43 -20.21 -17.44
CA VAL A 843 -19.45 -21.69 -17.42
C VAL A 843 -18.04 -22.30 -17.42
N TRP A 844 -17.10 -21.75 -18.21
CA TRP A 844 -15.69 -22.10 -18.14
C TRP A 844 -15.14 -21.97 -16.72
N TYR A 845 -15.42 -20.84 -16.06
CA TYR A 845 -15.01 -20.59 -14.70
C TYR A 845 -15.71 -21.53 -13.70
N ALA A 846 -17.03 -21.75 -13.83
CA ALA A 846 -17.79 -22.61 -12.94
C ALA A 846 -17.24 -24.05 -12.89
N LEU A 847 -16.72 -24.55 -14.01
CA LEU A 847 -15.98 -25.81 -14.06
C LEU A 847 -14.68 -25.74 -13.22
N GLN A 848 -13.91 -24.66 -13.29
CA GLN A 848 -12.71 -24.45 -12.44
C GLN A 848 -13.06 -24.43 -10.95
N ARG A 849 -14.17 -23.78 -10.54
CA ARG A 849 -14.70 -23.81 -9.16
C ARG A 849 -15.04 -25.23 -8.69
N LEU A 850 -15.52 -26.09 -9.59
CA LEU A 850 -15.74 -27.52 -9.34
C LEU A 850 -14.44 -28.37 -9.45
N GLY A 851 -13.29 -27.73 -9.67
CA GLY A 851 -11.97 -28.35 -9.80
C GLY A 851 -11.70 -29.00 -11.16
N ILE A 852 -12.54 -28.76 -12.16
CA ILE A 852 -12.49 -29.31 -13.52
C ILE A 852 -11.81 -28.30 -14.43
N ILE A 853 -10.60 -28.62 -14.90
CA ILE A 853 -9.84 -27.74 -15.79
C ILE A 853 -10.49 -27.75 -17.18
N SER A 854 -10.92 -26.58 -17.63
CA SER A 854 -11.49 -26.36 -18.96
C SER A 854 -10.85 -25.16 -19.65
N THR A 855 -11.13 -24.97 -20.93
CA THR A 855 -10.59 -23.88 -21.75
C THR A 855 -11.69 -23.17 -22.55
N VAL A 856 -11.83 -21.86 -22.41
CA VAL A 856 -12.68 -21.06 -23.31
C VAL A 856 -11.90 -20.69 -24.58
N SER A 857 -12.57 -20.62 -25.72
CA SER A 857 -11.95 -20.24 -27.01
C SER A 857 -12.93 -19.56 -27.95
N ARG A 858 -12.52 -18.44 -28.56
CA ARG A 858 -13.28 -17.63 -29.53
C ARG A 858 -12.99 -18.14 -30.95
N VAL A 859 -14.03 -18.55 -31.68
CA VAL A 859 -13.89 -19.22 -32.99
C VAL A 859 -14.82 -18.55 -34.01
N LYS A 860 -14.31 -18.27 -35.22
CA LYS A 860 -15.16 -17.83 -36.35
C LYS A 860 -16.01 -19.01 -36.84
N ASN A 861 -17.33 -18.87 -36.82
CA ASN A 861 -18.26 -19.88 -37.32
C ASN A 861 -18.25 -19.89 -38.87
N ARG A 862 -17.92 -21.04 -39.47
CA ARG A 862 -17.87 -21.25 -40.94
C ARG A 862 -19.11 -21.99 -41.47
N GLY A 863 -20.24 -21.84 -40.81
CA GLY A 863 -21.50 -22.51 -41.15
C GLY A 863 -22.60 -21.52 -41.56
N TYR A 864 -23.85 -22.01 -41.68
CA TYR A 864 -25.04 -21.34 -42.23
C TYR A 864 -25.45 -19.98 -41.59
N ARG A 865 -24.74 -19.53 -40.56
CA ARG A 865 -24.82 -18.19 -39.97
C ARG A 865 -23.40 -17.79 -39.58
N GLU A 866 -22.72 -17.03 -40.44
CA GLU A 866 -21.40 -16.49 -40.14
C GLU A 866 -21.43 -15.61 -38.88
N GLY A 867 -20.28 -15.51 -38.21
CA GLY A 867 -20.15 -14.80 -36.94
C GLY A 867 -19.16 -15.46 -36.00
N ILE A 868 -19.29 -15.14 -34.72
CA ILE A 868 -18.37 -15.61 -33.66
C ILE A 868 -19.13 -16.56 -32.73
N ILE A 869 -18.47 -17.65 -32.35
CA ILE A 869 -18.95 -18.61 -31.34
C ILE A 869 -17.84 -18.87 -30.32
N PHE A 870 -18.25 -19.18 -29.10
CA PHE A 870 -17.37 -19.47 -27.98
C PHE A 870 -17.49 -20.94 -27.62
N ARG A 871 -16.35 -21.60 -27.45
CA ARG A 871 -16.28 -23.02 -27.10
C ARG A 871 -15.61 -23.21 -25.75
N VAL A 872 -16.36 -23.73 -24.78
CA VAL A 872 -15.84 -24.20 -23.49
C VAL A 872 -15.48 -25.67 -23.65
N THR A 873 -14.20 -26.00 -23.56
CA THR A 873 -13.68 -27.34 -23.82
C THR A 873 -13.01 -27.91 -22.57
N ILE A 874 -13.49 -29.05 -22.09
CA ILE A 874 -12.81 -29.87 -21.08
C ILE A 874 -11.93 -30.88 -21.84
N ARG A 875 -10.66 -31.05 -21.45
CA ARG A 875 -9.73 -31.99 -22.12
C ARG A 875 -8.95 -32.84 -21.12
N GLY A 876 -8.69 -34.08 -21.50
CA GLY A 876 -7.85 -35.00 -20.72
C GLY A 876 -8.66 -35.85 -19.76
N VAL A 877 -8.23 -37.10 -19.58
CA VAL A 877 -9.04 -38.15 -18.94
C VAL A 877 -9.32 -37.86 -17.46
N ASP A 878 -8.35 -37.28 -16.74
CA ASP A 878 -8.53 -37.00 -15.31
C ASP A 878 -9.59 -35.92 -15.06
N ASP A 879 -9.62 -34.84 -15.87
CA ASP A 879 -10.66 -33.81 -15.80
C ASP A 879 -12.02 -34.28 -16.37
N LEU A 880 -12.03 -35.17 -17.36
CA LEU A 880 -13.25 -35.86 -17.78
C LEU A 880 -13.81 -36.79 -16.68
N ILE A 881 -12.95 -37.45 -15.90
CA ILE A 881 -13.38 -38.23 -14.72
C ILE A 881 -13.96 -37.31 -13.64
N LYS A 882 -13.35 -36.15 -13.37
CA LYS A 882 -13.93 -35.15 -12.45
C LYS A 882 -15.29 -34.66 -12.94
N PHE A 883 -15.39 -34.32 -14.23
CA PHE A 883 -16.64 -33.86 -14.86
C PHE A 883 -17.73 -34.92 -14.77
N HIS A 884 -17.46 -36.17 -15.20
CA HIS A 884 -18.41 -37.28 -15.10
C HIS A 884 -18.85 -37.58 -13.66
N ARG A 885 -17.97 -37.39 -12.67
CA ARG A 885 -18.30 -37.57 -11.24
C ARG A 885 -19.14 -36.43 -10.66
N HIS A 886 -18.96 -35.21 -11.14
CA HIS A 886 -19.53 -33.99 -10.54
C HIS A 886 -20.72 -33.42 -11.30
N ILE A 887 -20.88 -33.71 -12.60
CA ILE A 887 -21.93 -33.16 -13.46
C ILE A 887 -22.93 -34.28 -13.81
N PRO A 888 -24.13 -34.30 -13.23
CA PRO A 888 -25.08 -35.41 -13.34
C PRO A 888 -25.89 -35.38 -14.66
N LEU A 889 -25.20 -35.61 -15.78
CA LEU A 889 -25.80 -35.70 -17.12
C LEU A 889 -26.93 -36.76 -17.18
N ARG A 890 -28.04 -36.39 -17.82
CA ARG A 890 -29.23 -37.23 -18.03
C ARG A 890 -29.33 -37.75 -19.46
N HIS A 891 -28.73 -37.07 -20.43
CA HIS A 891 -28.76 -37.50 -21.83
C HIS A 891 -27.94 -38.79 -22.01
N SER A 892 -28.66 -39.89 -22.31
CA SER A 892 -28.13 -41.25 -22.25
C SER A 892 -26.98 -41.48 -23.23
N ARG A 893 -27.14 -41.10 -24.51
CA ARG A 893 -26.10 -41.30 -25.54
C ARG A 893 -24.85 -40.44 -25.30
N LYS A 894 -24.99 -39.18 -24.83
CA LYS A 894 -23.84 -38.31 -24.48
C LYS A 894 -23.07 -38.88 -23.30
N ARG A 895 -23.78 -39.33 -22.25
CA ARG A 895 -23.17 -39.98 -21.08
C ARG A 895 -22.43 -41.27 -21.45
N ALA A 896 -23.04 -42.16 -22.24
CA ALA A 896 -22.42 -43.40 -22.67
C ALA A 896 -21.13 -43.16 -23.48
N LYS A 897 -21.13 -42.18 -24.39
CA LYS A 897 -19.93 -41.77 -25.13
C LYS A 897 -18.81 -41.25 -24.21
N LEU A 898 -19.16 -40.45 -23.20
CA LEU A 898 -18.19 -39.95 -22.21
C LEU A 898 -17.58 -41.09 -21.36
N GLU A 899 -18.40 -42.03 -20.89
CA GLU A 899 -17.94 -43.22 -20.16
C GLU A 899 -17.02 -44.10 -21.02
N GLU A 900 -17.36 -44.30 -22.30
CA GLU A 900 -16.52 -45.06 -23.25
C GLU A 900 -15.21 -44.33 -23.56
N LEU A 901 -15.23 -43.01 -23.73
CA LEU A 901 -14.05 -42.17 -23.96
C LEU A 901 -13.08 -42.20 -22.77
N ILE A 902 -13.61 -42.09 -21.54
CA ILE A 902 -12.85 -42.25 -20.30
C ILE A 902 -12.23 -43.64 -20.23
N ARG A 903 -12.97 -44.70 -20.55
CA ARG A 903 -12.46 -46.09 -20.60
C ARG A 903 -11.35 -46.24 -21.64
N ARG A 904 -11.57 -45.77 -22.86
CA ARG A 904 -10.67 -45.89 -24.02
C ARG A 904 -9.30 -45.24 -23.77
N TYR A 905 -9.28 -44.09 -23.12
CA TYR A 905 -8.04 -43.35 -22.82
C TYR A 905 -7.48 -43.55 -21.40
N ARG A 906 -8.09 -44.41 -20.56
CA ARG A 906 -7.67 -44.65 -19.15
C ARG A 906 -6.21 -45.09 -18.99
N THR A 907 -5.63 -45.72 -20.01
CA THR A 907 -4.22 -46.13 -20.10
C THR A 907 -3.28 -45.01 -20.53
N TYR A 908 -3.76 -43.96 -21.21
CA TYR A 908 -3.00 -42.76 -21.59
C TYR A 908 -2.76 -41.80 -20.41
N ARG A 909 -2.64 -42.33 -19.19
CA ARG A 909 -2.63 -41.64 -17.89
C ARG A 909 -1.35 -40.84 -17.59
N GLY A 910 -0.65 -40.40 -18.63
CA GLY A 910 0.66 -39.78 -18.56
C GLY A 910 0.93 -38.84 -19.73
N LYS A 911 0.47 -37.59 -19.62
CA LYS A 911 1.18 -36.42 -20.20
C LYS A 911 0.79 -35.09 -19.55
N ARG A 912 -0.50 -34.82 -19.29
CA ARG A 912 -1.00 -33.55 -18.74
C ARG A 912 -1.88 -33.77 -17.49
N THR A 913 -1.25 -33.67 -16.32
CA THR A 913 -1.89 -33.68 -14.98
C THR A 913 -1.62 -32.33 -14.31
N ASP A 914 -2.21 -32.05 -13.14
CA ASP A 914 -1.87 -30.87 -12.33
C ASP A 914 -0.36 -30.88 -11.98
N ARG A 915 0.40 -29.98 -12.63
CA ARG A 915 1.85 -29.84 -12.49
C ARG A 915 2.22 -28.48 -11.94
N VAL A 916 3.40 -28.45 -11.34
CA VAL A 916 4.15 -27.25 -10.97
C VAL A 916 5.42 -27.16 -11.84
N PRO A 917 5.82 -25.96 -12.27
CA PRO A 917 7.12 -25.73 -12.88
C PRO A 917 8.24 -26.18 -11.94
N ILE A 918 9.38 -26.57 -12.51
CA ILE A 918 10.58 -26.89 -11.73
C ILE A 918 11.86 -26.58 -12.53
N SER A 919 12.87 -26.13 -11.81
CA SER A 919 14.21 -25.78 -12.31
C SER A 919 15.27 -26.62 -11.58
N PRO A 920 16.44 -26.92 -12.19
CA PRO A 920 17.57 -27.53 -11.50
C PRO A 920 17.95 -26.84 -10.19
N VAL A 921 17.89 -25.50 -10.18
CA VAL A 921 18.32 -24.64 -9.07
C VAL A 921 17.49 -24.89 -7.79
N MET A 922 16.22 -25.26 -7.94
CA MET A 922 15.32 -25.57 -6.83
C MET A 922 15.68 -26.84 -6.06
N LEU A 923 16.53 -27.71 -6.61
CA LEU A 923 16.68 -29.08 -6.12
C LEU A 923 18.14 -29.55 -6.00
N GLU A 924 18.97 -29.32 -7.01
CA GLU A 924 20.34 -29.82 -7.00
C GLU A 924 21.23 -29.17 -5.92
N PRO A 925 21.20 -27.83 -5.71
CA PRO A 925 21.96 -27.18 -4.63
C PRO A 925 21.49 -27.63 -3.25
N LEU A 926 20.18 -27.65 -3.03
CA LEU A 926 19.56 -28.00 -1.75
C LEU A 926 19.83 -29.46 -1.35
N ARG A 927 19.68 -30.41 -2.28
CA ARG A 927 20.04 -31.82 -2.04
C ARG A 927 21.54 -31.98 -1.73
N LYS A 928 22.41 -31.24 -2.41
CA LYS A 928 23.87 -31.24 -2.16
C LYS A 928 24.22 -30.64 -0.80
N ARG A 929 23.57 -29.54 -0.38
CA ARG A 929 23.75 -28.91 0.93
C ARG A 929 23.42 -29.88 2.08
N LEU A 930 22.30 -30.59 1.95
CA LEU A 930 21.87 -31.64 2.88
C LEU A 930 22.63 -32.98 2.73
N ASN A 931 23.69 -33.03 1.91
CA ASN A 931 24.54 -34.20 1.66
C ASN A 931 23.79 -35.49 1.21
N LEU A 932 22.59 -35.36 0.67
CA LEU A 932 21.75 -36.50 0.25
C LEU A 932 22.16 -37.03 -1.13
N THR A 933 22.25 -38.34 -1.31
CA THR A 933 22.27 -38.92 -2.65
C THR A 933 20.87 -38.83 -3.30
N VAL A 934 20.84 -38.95 -4.62
CA VAL A 934 19.59 -39.05 -5.39
C VAL A 934 18.76 -40.28 -4.96
N SER A 935 19.40 -41.36 -4.51
CA SER A 935 18.71 -42.59 -4.08
C SER A 935 18.02 -42.40 -2.73
N GLU A 936 18.71 -41.76 -1.77
CA GLU A 936 18.13 -41.44 -0.46
C GLU A 936 16.97 -40.44 -0.58
N LEU A 937 17.13 -39.37 -1.36
CA LEU A 937 16.03 -38.43 -1.61
C LEU A 937 14.86 -39.11 -2.35
N SER A 938 15.13 -39.98 -3.33
CA SER A 938 14.10 -40.80 -4.01
C SER A 938 13.32 -41.67 -3.02
N LYS A 939 14.00 -42.29 -2.05
CA LYS A 939 13.41 -43.14 -1.02
C LYS A 939 12.59 -42.33 -0.01
N LEU A 940 13.15 -41.27 0.57
CA LEU A 940 12.48 -40.40 1.54
C LEU A 940 11.26 -39.71 0.92
N ALA A 941 11.42 -39.09 -0.24
CA ALA A 941 10.34 -38.34 -0.90
C ALA A 941 9.19 -39.25 -1.35
N SER A 942 9.46 -40.52 -1.69
CA SER A 942 8.40 -41.50 -1.98
C SER A 942 7.51 -41.78 -0.77
N THR A 943 8.04 -41.73 0.45
CA THR A 943 7.27 -41.91 1.69
C THR A 943 6.30 -40.76 1.91
N TYR A 944 6.77 -39.51 1.79
CA TYR A 944 5.93 -38.33 2.00
C TYR A 944 4.96 -38.05 0.83
N ALA A 945 5.26 -38.48 -0.39
CA ALA A 945 4.40 -38.26 -1.56
C ALA A 945 3.19 -39.22 -1.66
N GLY A 946 3.27 -40.39 -1.02
CA GLY A 946 2.32 -41.49 -1.25
C GLY A 946 2.41 -42.13 -2.66
N GLU A 947 3.39 -41.74 -3.47
CA GLU A 947 3.67 -42.32 -4.78
C GLU A 947 5.19 -42.57 -4.97
N LYS A 948 5.57 -43.56 -5.78
CA LYS A 948 6.98 -43.90 -6.01
C LYS A 948 7.68 -42.84 -6.86
N ILE A 949 8.45 -41.96 -6.22
CA ILE A 949 9.34 -41.00 -6.86
C ILE A 949 10.63 -41.71 -7.26
N SER A 950 10.81 -41.96 -8.56
CA SER A 950 12.02 -42.62 -9.07
C SER A 950 13.25 -41.70 -9.09
N GLU A 951 14.45 -42.24 -8.88
CA GLU A 951 15.72 -41.54 -9.07
C GLU A 951 15.84 -40.86 -10.44
N SER A 952 15.26 -41.48 -11.48
CA SER A 952 15.25 -40.93 -12.85
C SER A 952 14.47 -39.61 -12.95
N LEU A 953 13.42 -39.43 -12.13
CA LEU A 953 12.69 -38.17 -12.03
C LEU A 953 13.61 -37.06 -11.51
N ILE A 954 14.29 -37.30 -10.39
CA ILE A 954 15.20 -36.35 -9.75
C ILE A 954 16.38 -36.04 -10.69
N ARG A 955 17.05 -37.06 -11.25
CA ARG A 955 18.14 -36.86 -12.24
C ARG A 955 17.70 -36.10 -13.50
N HIS A 956 16.41 -36.11 -13.86
CA HIS A 956 15.89 -35.34 -14.98
C HIS A 956 15.47 -33.91 -14.61
N VAL A 957 15.08 -33.65 -13.37
CA VAL A 957 14.94 -32.28 -12.84
C VAL A 957 16.29 -31.60 -12.76
N GLU A 958 17.27 -32.22 -12.08
CA GLU A 958 18.62 -31.66 -11.90
C GLU A 958 19.33 -31.41 -13.24
N LYS A 959 19.15 -32.29 -14.23
CA LYS A 959 19.73 -32.10 -15.58
C LYS A 959 18.90 -31.19 -16.50
N GLY A 960 17.92 -30.45 -15.99
CA GLY A 960 17.07 -29.52 -16.75
C GLY A 960 16.20 -30.17 -17.82
N ARG A 961 16.09 -31.50 -17.83
CA ARG A 961 15.33 -32.30 -18.83
C ARG A 961 13.82 -32.32 -18.54
N MET A 962 13.41 -31.90 -17.35
CA MET A 962 12.02 -31.80 -16.89
C MET A 962 11.76 -30.38 -16.39
N LYS A 963 10.86 -29.66 -17.07
CA LYS A 963 10.44 -28.29 -16.69
C LYS A 963 9.19 -28.25 -15.79
N GLU A 964 8.49 -29.36 -15.64
CA GLU A 964 7.23 -29.46 -14.87
C GLU A 964 7.11 -30.85 -14.21
N ILE A 965 6.83 -30.94 -12.89
CA ILE A 965 6.53 -32.20 -12.17
C ILE A 965 5.15 -32.19 -11.50
N ARG A 966 4.68 -33.37 -11.05
CA ARG A 966 3.45 -33.47 -10.24
C ARG A 966 3.60 -32.71 -8.92
N ARG A 967 2.55 -32.06 -8.45
CA ARG A 967 2.53 -31.41 -7.12
C ARG A 967 2.82 -32.38 -5.97
N SER A 968 2.23 -33.58 -6.01
CA SER A 968 2.52 -34.67 -5.07
C SER A 968 4.01 -35.01 -5.01
N ALA A 969 4.69 -35.03 -6.16
CA ALA A 969 6.12 -35.27 -6.24
C ALA A 969 6.95 -34.10 -5.68
N LEU A 970 6.60 -32.84 -5.99
CA LEU A 970 7.29 -31.68 -5.40
C LEU A 970 7.08 -31.63 -3.89
N ARG A 971 5.85 -31.85 -3.41
CA ARG A 971 5.48 -31.86 -1.98
C ARG A 971 6.24 -32.94 -1.20
N GLY A 972 6.31 -34.16 -1.73
CA GLY A 972 7.07 -35.24 -1.09
C GLY A 972 8.58 -34.97 -1.06
N ILE A 973 9.13 -34.35 -2.11
CA ILE A 973 10.52 -33.88 -2.15
C ILE A 973 10.73 -32.76 -1.10
N ALA A 974 9.85 -31.78 -1.05
CA ALA A 974 9.91 -30.65 -0.12
C ALA A 974 9.88 -31.10 1.35
N LEU A 975 8.95 -32.00 1.71
CA LEU A 975 8.83 -32.53 3.07
C LEU A 975 10.02 -33.44 3.46
N ALA A 976 10.55 -34.22 2.50
CA ALA A 976 11.77 -35.00 2.73
C ALA A 976 13.01 -34.11 2.96
N LEU A 977 13.11 -32.98 2.27
CA LEU A 977 14.19 -32.01 2.45
C LEU A 977 14.03 -31.20 3.74
N GLN A 978 12.79 -30.84 4.13
CA GLN A 978 12.49 -30.21 5.44
C GLN A 978 12.93 -31.13 6.59
N GLN A 979 12.52 -32.40 6.61
CA GLN A 979 12.89 -33.34 7.67
C GLN A 979 14.41 -33.47 7.83
N VAL A 980 15.15 -33.63 6.72
CA VAL A 980 16.61 -33.76 6.78
C VAL A 980 17.28 -32.44 7.16
N ALA A 981 16.69 -31.29 6.82
CA ALA A 981 17.16 -29.99 7.31
C ALA A 981 16.91 -29.80 8.82
N ASP A 982 15.76 -30.22 9.34
CA ASP A 982 15.46 -30.26 10.78
C ASP A 982 16.43 -31.18 11.54
N ASP A 983 16.65 -32.40 11.03
CA ASP A 983 17.56 -33.39 11.60
C ASP A 983 19.02 -32.88 11.66
N LEU A 984 19.43 -32.07 10.67
CA LEU A 984 20.75 -31.42 10.59
C LEU A 984 20.81 -30.03 11.25
N LYS A 985 19.68 -29.46 11.65
CA LYS A 985 19.51 -28.06 12.12
C LYS A 985 19.99 -27.00 11.13
N ASP A 986 19.75 -27.22 9.84
CA ASP A 986 20.09 -26.32 8.75
C ASP A 986 18.87 -25.44 8.38
N GLU A 987 18.67 -24.34 9.13
CA GLU A 987 17.50 -23.47 8.99
C GLU A 987 17.35 -22.86 7.57
N ASP A 988 18.46 -22.49 6.90
CA ASP A 988 18.42 -22.03 5.51
C ASP A 988 17.84 -23.11 4.58
N ALA A 989 18.33 -24.33 4.72
CA ALA A 989 17.91 -25.46 3.88
C ALA A 989 16.45 -25.83 4.17
N TRP A 990 16.01 -25.70 5.42
CA TRP A 990 14.60 -25.85 5.79
C TRP A 990 13.72 -24.79 5.13
N VAL A 991 14.12 -23.52 5.18
CA VAL A 991 13.38 -22.42 4.55
C VAL A 991 13.32 -22.58 3.03
N GLN A 992 14.42 -23.01 2.38
CA GLN A 992 14.42 -23.34 0.95
C GLN A 992 13.47 -24.51 0.65
N ALA A 993 13.53 -25.59 1.43
CA ALA A 993 12.62 -26.73 1.32
C ALA A 993 11.15 -26.34 1.60
N LYS A 994 10.90 -25.33 2.44
CA LYS A 994 9.56 -24.81 2.73
C LYS A 994 8.98 -24.04 1.54
N ARG A 995 9.78 -23.26 0.83
CA ARG A 995 9.37 -22.60 -0.43
C ARG A 995 8.90 -23.61 -1.48
N LEU A 996 9.56 -24.77 -1.58
CA LEU A 996 9.13 -25.86 -2.47
C LEU A 996 7.75 -26.40 -2.11
N GLU A 997 7.42 -26.49 -0.82
CA GLU A 997 6.09 -26.91 -0.34
C GLU A 997 5.03 -25.85 -0.67
N LEU A 998 5.31 -24.55 -0.44
CA LEU A 998 4.39 -23.47 -0.80
C LEU A 998 4.05 -23.47 -2.30
N ILE A 999 5.05 -23.67 -3.16
CA ILE A 999 4.85 -23.81 -4.61
C ILE A 999 4.00 -25.05 -4.95
N ALA A 1000 4.17 -26.16 -4.23
CA ALA A 1000 3.40 -27.38 -4.43
C ALA A 1000 1.93 -27.26 -3.96
N ASP A 1001 1.70 -26.69 -2.78
CA ASP A 1001 0.40 -26.65 -2.10
C ASP A 1001 -0.41 -25.36 -2.36
N GLY A 1002 0.20 -24.34 -2.98
CA GLY A 1002 -0.44 -23.09 -3.35
C GLY A 1002 -1.69 -23.26 -4.24
N ASP A 1003 -2.61 -22.31 -4.11
CA ASP A 1003 -3.89 -22.25 -4.82
C ASP A 1003 -3.80 -21.48 -6.15
N VAL A 1004 -2.56 -21.17 -6.56
CA VAL A 1004 -2.13 -20.75 -7.90
C VAL A 1004 -1.74 -21.96 -8.76
N TYR A 1005 -2.10 -21.94 -10.04
CA TYR A 1005 -1.60 -22.80 -11.12
C TYR A 1005 -0.75 -21.93 -12.07
N TRP A 1006 0.28 -22.54 -12.66
CA TRP A 1006 1.27 -21.84 -13.47
C TRP A 1006 1.03 -22.16 -14.93
N ASP A 1007 0.31 -21.29 -15.64
CA ASP A 1007 -0.08 -21.56 -17.02
C ASP A 1007 0.82 -20.86 -18.04
N GLU A 1008 0.97 -21.53 -19.17
CA GLU A 1008 1.88 -21.15 -20.24
C GLU A 1008 1.26 -20.08 -21.14
N VAL A 1009 1.88 -18.91 -21.24
CA VAL A 1009 1.51 -17.89 -22.23
C VAL A 1009 1.69 -18.48 -23.64
N VAL A 1010 0.68 -18.34 -24.49
CA VAL A 1010 0.69 -18.87 -25.88
C VAL A 1010 0.66 -17.77 -26.95
N SER A 1011 0.11 -16.60 -26.64
CA SER A 1011 0.19 -15.42 -27.52
C SER A 1011 0.20 -14.14 -26.70
N VAL A 1012 0.99 -13.17 -27.15
CA VAL A 1012 1.00 -11.78 -26.70
C VAL A 1012 0.82 -10.95 -27.97
N GLU A 1013 -0.29 -10.22 -28.06
CA GLU A 1013 -0.69 -9.45 -29.26
C GLU A 1013 -0.85 -7.96 -28.88
N GLU A 1014 -0.29 -7.03 -29.66
CA GLU A 1014 -0.78 -5.65 -29.62
C GLU A 1014 -2.20 -5.61 -30.21
N VAL A 1015 -3.08 -4.80 -29.61
CA VAL A 1015 -4.44 -4.56 -30.11
C VAL A 1015 -4.80 -3.08 -30.09
N GLU A 1016 -5.49 -2.63 -31.13
CA GLU A 1016 -6.05 -1.28 -31.26
C GLU A 1016 -7.36 -1.18 -30.46
N PRO A 1017 -7.47 -0.28 -29.46
CA PRO A 1017 -8.68 -0.10 -28.66
C PRO A 1017 -9.93 0.23 -29.50
N LYS A 1018 -9.75 1.01 -30.58
CA LYS A 1018 -10.84 1.41 -31.49
C LYS A 1018 -11.47 0.24 -32.24
N GLU A 1019 -10.67 -0.75 -32.66
CA GLU A 1019 -11.17 -1.96 -33.34
C GLU A 1019 -12.00 -2.86 -32.41
N LEU A 1020 -11.80 -2.72 -31.10
CA LEU A 1020 -12.45 -3.52 -30.06
C LEU A 1020 -13.57 -2.77 -29.32
N GLY A 1021 -13.85 -1.51 -29.67
CA GLY A 1021 -14.90 -0.70 -29.03
C GLY A 1021 -14.56 -0.19 -27.63
N ILE A 1022 -13.26 -0.06 -27.31
CA ILE A 1022 -12.79 0.29 -25.97
C ILE A 1022 -12.76 1.82 -25.77
N GLU A 1023 -13.64 2.35 -24.93
CA GLU A 1023 -13.58 3.75 -24.48
C GLU A 1023 -12.82 3.90 -23.15
N TYR A 1024 -13.08 3.02 -22.16
CA TYR A 1024 -12.50 3.07 -20.82
C TYR A 1024 -11.72 1.79 -20.46
N LEU A 1025 -10.75 1.98 -19.57
CA LEU A 1025 -10.03 0.97 -18.82
C LEU A 1025 -10.29 1.18 -17.33
N TYR A 1026 -10.13 0.13 -16.52
CA TYR A 1026 -10.60 0.05 -15.14
C TYR A 1026 -9.56 -0.59 -14.21
N ASP A 1027 -9.56 -0.21 -12.93
CA ASP A 1027 -8.71 -0.85 -11.90
C ASP A 1027 -9.35 -0.76 -10.48
N LEU A 1028 -8.81 -1.53 -9.53
CA LEU A 1028 -9.32 -1.67 -8.16
C LEU A 1028 -8.22 -1.43 -7.11
N THR A 1029 -8.44 -0.54 -6.14
CA THR A 1029 -7.61 -0.54 -4.93
C THR A 1029 -8.10 -1.62 -3.97
N VAL A 1030 -7.42 -2.76 -4.04
CA VAL A 1030 -7.53 -3.87 -3.09
C VAL A 1030 -6.63 -3.60 -1.89
N GLU A 1031 -7.15 -3.76 -0.67
CA GLU A 1031 -6.37 -3.54 0.56
C GLU A 1031 -5.45 -4.74 0.91
N GLU A 1032 -4.41 -4.50 1.72
CA GLU A 1032 -3.37 -5.42 2.22
C GLU A 1032 -2.50 -6.15 1.17
N ASP A 1033 -3.11 -6.98 0.34
CA ASP A 1033 -2.43 -7.83 -0.65
C ASP A 1033 -2.16 -7.09 -1.96
N HIS A 1034 -2.91 -6.01 -2.21
CA HIS A 1034 -2.80 -5.15 -3.40
C HIS A 1034 -2.67 -5.95 -4.70
N ASN A 1035 -3.52 -6.97 -4.83
CA ASN A 1035 -3.64 -7.83 -6.01
C ASN A 1035 -5.05 -8.45 -6.08
N TYR A 1036 -5.51 -8.78 -7.28
CA TYR A 1036 -6.79 -9.46 -7.49
C TYR A 1036 -6.77 -10.38 -8.71
N VAL A 1037 -7.74 -11.30 -8.76
CA VAL A 1037 -7.94 -12.24 -9.86
C VAL A 1037 -8.85 -11.65 -10.94
N ALA A 1038 -8.29 -11.40 -12.14
CA ALA A 1038 -9.00 -10.89 -13.32
C ALA A 1038 -8.91 -11.86 -14.51
N ASN A 1039 -10.04 -12.34 -15.03
CA ASN A 1039 -10.14 -13.47 -15.97
C ASN A 1039 -9.30 -14.70 -15.55
N GLY A 1040 -9.04 -14.86 -14.25
CA GLY A 1040 -8.18 -15.90 -13.68
C GLY A 1040 -6.72 -15.52 -13.42
N ILE A 1041 -6.25 -14.30 -13.70
CA ILE A 1041 -4.82 -13.89 -13.66
C ILE A 1041 -4.56 -12.80 -12.57
N LEU A 1042 -3.31 -12.61 -12.11
CA LEU A 1042 -2.90 -11.88 -10.88
C LEU A 1042 -1.84 -10.74 -11.10
N VAL A 1043 -1.86 -9.62 -10.32
CA VAL A 1043 -1.11 -8.32 -10.57
C VAL A 1043 -0.76 -7.49 -9.27
N SER A 1044 0.38 -6.74 -9.07
CA SER A 1044 0.70 -6.04 -7.75
C SER A 1044 1.93 -5.01 -7.64
N ASN A 1045 2.21 -4.45 -6.42
CA ASN A 1045 2.76 -3.08 -6.01
C ASN A 1045 4.09 -3.10 -5.06
N CYS A 1046 4.97 -2.15 -4.52
CA CYS A 1046 5.23 -0.64 -4.40
C CYS A 1046 6.62 -0.20 -3.58
N MET A 1047 6.96 0.90 -2.75
CA MET A 1047 8.39 1.52 -2.39
C MET A 1047 8.96 2.20 -1.02
N GLY A 1048 10.31 2.22 -0.66
CA GLY A 1048 11.00 3.19 0.32
C GLY A 1048 12.55 3.13 0.72
N THR A 1049 13.03 3.27 2.01
CA THR A 1049 14.50 3.38 2.49
C THR A 1049 15.06 2.21 3.39
N ILE A 1050 16.33 2.18 3.93
CA ILE A 1050 16.88 1.14 4.90
C ILE A 1050 18.31 1.39 5.55
N HIS A 1051 18.78 0.53 6.48
CA HIS A 1051 20.19 0.33 6.92
C HIS A 1051 20.94 -0.85 6.23
N ALA A 1052 22.20 -0.66 5.77
CA ALA A 1052 23.10 -1.73 5.27
C ALA A 1052 24.56 -1.25 5.10
N ASN A 1053 25.53 -2.13 4.74
CA ASN A 1053 26.92 -1.76 4.43
C ASN A 1053 27.30 -1.93 2.94
N SER A 1054 26.49 -2.62 2.12
CA SER A 1054 26.66 -2.69 0.66
C SER A 1054 25.31 -2.89 -0.04
N ALA A 1055 25.18 -2.50 -1.32
CA ALA A 1055 23.90 -2.57 -2.03
C ALA A 1055 23.34 -4.00 -2.17
N ARG A 1056 24.19 -5.04 -2.13
CA ARG A 1056 23.74 -6.44 -2.10
C ARG A 1056 23.32 -6.89 -0.70
N GLU A 1057 23.94 -6.39 0.37
CA GLU A 1057 23.49 -6.62 1.75
C GLU A 1057 22.16 -5.90 2.04
N THR A 1058 21.95 -4.73 1.43
CA THR A 1058 20.66 -4.01 1.41
C THR A 1058 19.51 -4.93 0.97
N ILE A 1059 19.70 -5.64 -0.15
CA ILE A 1059 18.71 -6.59 -0.67
C ILE A 1059 18.46 -7.73 0.32
N VAL A 1060 19.54 -8.35 0.83
CA VAL A 1060 19.41 -9.45 1.80
C VAL A 1060 18.69 -9.02 3.07
N ARG A 1061 18.89 -7.78 3.55
CA ARG A 1061 18.14 -7.25 4.71
C ARG A 1061 16.67 -6.97 4.41
N LEU A 1062 16.34 -6.45 3.22
CA LEU A 1062 14.94 -6.28 2.81
C LEU A 1062 14.20 -7.63 2.83
N GLU A 1063 14.84 -8.67 2.28
CA GLU A 1063 14.27 -10.03 2.18
C GLU A 1063 14.17 -10.79 3.51
N SER A 1064 14.91 -10.35 4.55
CA SER A 1064 15.02 -11.06 5.83
C SER A 1064 14.00 -10.56 6.87
N PRO A 1065 13.62 -11.39 7.87
CA PRO A 1065 12.93 -10.92 9.06
C PRO A 1065 13.73 -9.81 9.79
N PRO A 1066 13.07 -8.82 10.39
CA PRO A 1066 11.61 -8.62 10.47
C PRO A 1066 10.99 -7.92 9.25
N MET A 1067 11.79 -7.48 8.27
CA MET A 1067 11.32 -6.68 7.12
C MET A 1067 10.53 -7.50 6.10
N ASN A 1068 10.96 -8.74 5.82
CA ASN A 1068 10.24 -9.74 5.03
C ASN A 1068 9.71 -9.23 3.66
N VAL A 1069 10.41 -8.29 3.03
CA VAL A 1069 10.04 -7.74 1.72
C VAL A 1069 10.23 -8.84 0.66
N PRO A 1070 9.17 -9.26 -0.03
CA PRO A 1070 9.30 -10.26 -1.08
C PRO A 1070 10.29 -9.78 -2.17
N ARG A 1071 11.26 -10.62 -2.53
CA ARG A 1071 12.29 -10.37 -3.56
C ARG A 1071 11.72 -9.75 -4.85
N ILE A 1072 10.54 -10.21 -5.25
CA ILE A 1072 9.71 -9.75 -6.37
C ILE A 1072 9.33 -8.25 -6.34
N MET A 1073 9.27 -7.61 -5.16
CA MET A 1073 8.93 -6.20 -4.99
C MET A 1073 10.15 -5.29 -5.08
N ILE A 1074 11.36 -5.84 -4.90
CA ILE A 1074 12.61 -5.07 -4.88
C ILE A 1074 12.95 -4.42 -6.25
N PRO A 1075 12.73 -5.05 -7.43
CA PRO A 1075 12.99 -4.43 -8.74
C PRO A 1075 12.19 -3.19 -9.09
N ALA A 1076 11.25 -2.77 -8.25
CA ALA A 1076 10.61 -1.49 -8.41
C ALA A 1076 11.46 -0.33 -7.83
N LEU A 1077 12.34 -0.61 -6.87
CA LEU A 1077 13.31 0.36 -6.40
C LEU A 1077 14.32 0.62 -7.52
N ASP A 1078 14.53 1.88 -7.91
CA ASP A 1078 15.41 2.21 -9.03
C ASP A 1078 16.88 2.30 -8.56
N ILE A 1079 17.14 2.99 -7.44
CA ILE A 1079 18.49 3.36 -6.97
C ILE A 1079 18.71 3.01 -5.49
N ILE A 1080 19.86 2.40 -5.21
CA ILE A 1080 20.46 2.26 -3.88
C ILE A 1080 21.67 3.19 -3.79
N LEU A 1081 21.63 4.14 -2.86
CA LEU A 1081 22.73 5.07 -2.58
C LEU A 1081 23.43 4.67 -1.28
N MET A 1082 24.63 4.09 -1.38
CA MET A 1082 25.38 3.56 -0.24
C MET A 1082 26.29 4.63 0.36
N GLN A 1083 26.09 4.96 1.64
CA GLN A 1083 26.86 5.97 2.38
C GLN A 1083 27.60 5.36 3.58
N VAL A 1084 28.91 5.59 3.66
CA VAL A 1084 29.82 5.03 4.68
C VAL A 1084 30.52 6.14 5.46
N ARG A 1085 30.72 5.89 6.77
CA ARG A 1085 31.52 6.72 7.67
C ARG A 1085 32.96 6.19 7.70
N PHE A 1086 33.92 7.02 7.31
CA PHE A 1086 35.35 6.72 7.41
C PHE A 1086 35.99 7.55 8.54
N ASN A 1087 37.02 7.01 9.19
CA ASN A 1087 37.89 7.76 10.09
C ASN A 1087 39.27 7.96 9.44
N SER A 1088 39.45 9.12 8.81
CA SER A 1088 40.71 9.52 8.20
C SER A 1088 41.68 10.06 9.24
N ARG A 1089 42.93 9.55 9.25
CA ARG A 1089 44.01 10.08 10.10
C ARG A 1089 44.35 11.55 9.81
N LYS A 1090 43.93 12.10 8.65
CA LYS A 1090 44.13 13.51 8.27
C LYS A 1090 42.86 14.35 8.36
N LYS A 1091 41.69 13.82 7.94
CA LYS A 1091 40.43 14.57 7.84
C LYS A 1091 39.43 14.31 8.98
N GLY A 1092 39.75 13.46 9.96
CA GLY A 1092 38.83 13.10 11.06
C GLY A 1092 37.74 12.11 10.61
N THR A 1093 36.56 12.15 11.24
CA THR A 1093 35.38 11.46 10.70
C THR A 1093 34.95 12.17 9.42
N VAL A 1094 34.92 11.44 8.30
CA VAL A 1094 34.33 11.89 7.02
C VAL A 1094 33.23 10.93 6.59
N ARG A 1095 32.32 11.40 5.76
CA ARG A 1095 31.20 10.63 5.19
C ARG A 1095 31.33 10.67 3.66
N ARG A 1096 31.09 9.53 3.00
CA ARG A 1096 31.16 9.40 1.53
C ARG A 1096 30.02 8.54 1.04
N VAL A 1097 29.45 8.89 -0.11
CA VAL A 1097 28.76 7.91 -0.95
C VAL A 1097 29.84 7.03 -1.58
N VAL A 1098 29.77 5.72 -1.35
CA VAL A 1098 30.80 4.75 -1.81
C VAL A 1098 30.40 4.04 -3.10
N GLU A 1099 29.11 3.93 -3.33
CA GLU A 1099 28.51 3.18 -4.42
C GLU A 1099 27.10 3.74 -4.67
N ILE A 1100 26.77 3.98 -5.94
CA ILE A 1100 25.39 4.19 -6.40
C ILE A 1100 25.08 3.02 -7.31
N ALA A 1101 24.11 2.20 -6.90
CA ALA A 1101 23.72 0.99 -7.60
C ALA A 1101 22.27 1.10 -8.07
N GLU A 1102 22.08 1.02 -9.38
CA GLU A 1102 20.79 0.90 -10.05
C GLU A 1102 20.35 -0.58 -10.06
N ILE A 1103 19.09 -0.87 -9.75
CA ILE A 1103 18.57 -2.24 -9.84
C ILE A 1103 18.16 -2.51 -11.29
N SER A 1104 18.97 -3.30 -11.99
CA SER A 1104 18.75 -3.57 -13.42
C SER A 1104 17.76 -4.70 -13.68
N GLY A 1105 17.54 -5.59 -12.70
CA GLY A 1105 16.50 -6.63 -12.76
C GLY A 1105 16.76 -7.81 -11.81
N ILE A 1106 16.14 -8.95 -12.10
CA ILE A 1106 16.43 -10.25 -11.47
C ILE A 1106 16.91 -11.21 -12.55
N GLU A 1107 18.00 -11.92 -12.28
CA GLU A 1107 18.52 -12.99 -13.13
C GLU A 1107 18.83 -14.21 -12.26
N GLY A 1108 18.12 -15.32 -12.51
CA GLY A 1108 18.09 -16.48 -11.62
C GLY A 1108 17.73 -16.10 -10.18
N GLU A 1109 18.46 -16.64 -9.21
CA GLU A 1109 18.29 -16.31 -7.78
C GLU A 1109 19.03 -15.02 -7.35
N SER A 1110 19.32 -14.09 -8.27
CA SER A 1110 20.08 -12.88 -7.93
C SER A 1110 19.47 -11.60 -8.50
N ILE A 1111 19.32 -10.60 -7.63
CA ILE A 1111 19.05 -9.22 -8.06
C ILE A 1111 20.33 -8.65 -8.67
N GLN A 1112 20.20 -8.12 -9.88
CA GLN A 1112 21.29 -7.48 -10.61
C GLN A 1112 21.37 -6.00 -10.26
N LEU A 1113 22.60 -5.55 -10.04
CA LEU A 1113 22.94 -4.22 -9.53
C LEU A 1113 23.97 -3.57 -10.45
N ASN A 1114 23.51 -2.67 -11.30
CA ASN A 1114 24.33 -1.80 -12.13
C ASN A 1114 24.98 -0.74 -11.23
N LYS A 1115 26.25 -0.91 -10.86
CA LYS A 1115 26.99 0.07 -10.05
C LYS A 1115 27.36 1.28 -10.91
N LEU A 1116 26.43 2.22 -11.10
CA LEU A 1116 26.62 3.41 -11.94
C LEU A 1116 27.83 4.25 -11.49
N TYR A 1117 28.02 4.42 -10.18
CA TYR A 1117 29.16 5.15 -9.60
C TYR A 1117 29.85 4.35 -8.51
N LYS A 1118 31.17 4.52 -8.40
CA LYS A 1118 32.03 3.86 -7.39
C LYS A 1118 33.10 4.82 -6.87
N TYR A 1119 33.28 4.85 -5.56
CA TYR A 1119 34.27 5.70 -4.90
C TYR A 1119 35.70 5.16 -5.04
N ASP A 1120 36.64 6.04 -5.35
CA ASP A 1120 38.09 5.81 -5.40
C ASP A 1120 38.76 6.36 -4.12
N PRO A 1121 39.16 5.49 -3.17
CA PRO A 1121 39.79 5.92 -1.93
C PRO A 1121 41.19 6.54 -2.10
N ALA A 1122 41.84 6.39 -3.26
CA ALA A 1122 43.13 7.02 -3.53
C ALA A 1122 42.97 8.50 -3.94
N LYS A 1123 41.86 8.84 -4.62
CA LYS A 1123 41.52 10.21 -5.03
C LYS A 1123 40.63 10.96 -4.02
N ASP A 1124 39.86 10.24 -3.19
CA ASP A 1124 38.78 10.79 -2.35
C ASP A 1124 37.58 11.31 -3.19
N GLU A 1125 37.33 10.65 -4.33
CA GLU A 1125 36.34 11.03 -5.36
C GLU A 1125 35.35 9.90 -5.65
N LEU A 1126 34.13 10.25 -6.07
CA LEU A 1126 33.11 9.32 -6.56
C LEU A 1126 33.07 9.38 -8.10
N LEU A 1127 33.50 8.31 -8.76
CA LEU A 1127 33.67 8.27 -10.21
C LEU A 1127 32.51 7.48 -10.88
N PRO A 1128 32.06 7.88 -12.07
CA PRO A 1128 31.17 7.06 -12.89
C PRO A 1128 31.87 5.78 -13.34
N THR A 1129 31.08 4.80 -13.74
CA THR A 1129 31.55 3.59 -14.44
C THR A 1129 31.10 3.61 -15.90
N GLU A 1130 31.65 2.71 -16.70
CA GLU A 1130 31.25 2.51 -18.10
C GLU A 1130 29.89 1.75 -18.25
N VAL A 1131 29.14 1.57 -17.15
CA VAL A 1131 27.84 0.88 -17.15
C VAL A 1131 26.73 1.88 -17.51
N PRO A 1132 25.99 1.70 -18.62
CA PRO A 1132 24.92 2.61 -19.00
C PRO A 1132 23.73 2.52 -18.04
N SER A 1133 23.18 3.67 -17.64
CA SER A 1133 22.00 3.72 -16.77
C SER A 1133 20.73 3.29 -17.51
N ARG A 1134 20.05 2.28 -16.96
CA ARG A 1134 18.70 1.88 -17.34
C ARG A 1134 17.68 2.99 -17.05
N ILE A 1135 17.76 3.70 -15.92
CA ILE A 1135 16.76 4.73 -15.61
C ILE A 1135 16.83 5.94 -16.55
N MET A 1136 18.02 6.35 -17.01
CA MET A 1136 18.16 7.38 -18.06
C MET A 1136 17.51 6.92 -19.38
N ASN A 1137 17.65 5.63 -19.73
CA ASN A 1137 16.98 5.03 -20.89
C ASN A 1137 15.45 4.94 -20.72
N GLU A 1138 14.94 4.83 -19.50
CA GLU A 1138 13.48 4.83 -19.23
C GLU A 1138 12.91 6.26 -19.21
N LEU A 1139 13.61 7.22 -18.61
CA LEU A 1139 13.27 8.65 -18.70
C LEU A 1139 13.20 9.10 -20.15
N SER A 1140 14.20 8.78 -20.97
CA SER A 1140 14.26 9.10 -22.40
C SER A 1140 13.02 8.59 -23.16
N ARG A 1141 12.56 7.36 -22.87
CA ARG A 1141 11.35 6.79 -23.47
C ARG A 1141 10.05 7.41 -22.96
N HIS A 1142 10.05 7.96 -21.74
CA HIS A 1142 8.85 8.50 -21.09
C HIS A 1142 8.66 10.00 -21.35
N THR A 1143 9.74 10.79 -21.46
CA THR A 1143 9.69 12.19 -21.88
C THR A 1143 9.70 12.35 -23.40
N GLY A 1144 10.27 11.39 -24.12
CA GLY A 1144 10.56 11.48 -25.56
C GLY A 1144 11.90 12.16 -25.88
N MET A 1145 12.61 12.66 -24.87
CA MET A 1145 13.95 13.26 -25.02
C MET A 1145 15.00 12.20 -25.38
N SER A 1146 15.95 12.56 -26.23
CA SER A 1146 17.18 11.77 -26.44
C SER A 1146 18.05 11.72 -25.18
N ILE A 1147 18.96 10.75 -25.11
CA ILE A 1147 19.95 10.68 -24.03
C ILE A 1147 20.82 11.95 -23.99
N SER A 1148 21.13 12.52 -25.16
CA SER A 1148 21.83 13.81 -25.29
C SER A 1148 21.08 14.97 -24.63
N GLU A 1149 19.76 15.07 -24.82
CA GLU A 1149 18.94 16.10 -24.17
C GLU A 1149 18.88 15.88 -22.65
N LEU A 1150 18.84 14.63 -22.17
CA LEU A 1150 18.90 14.33 -20.74
C LEU A 1150 20.26 14.66 -20.10
N GLU A 1151 21.38 14.51 -20.81
CA GLU A 1151 22.69 14.94 -20.31
C GLU A 1151 22.84 16.48 -20.36
N ILE A 1152 22.18 17.18 -21.30
CA ILE A 1152 22.06 18.66 -21.28
C ILE A 1152 21.26 19.11 -20.05
N GLU A 1153 20.09 18.51 -19.79
CA GLU A 1153 19.28 18.75 -18.59
C GLU A 1153 20.08 18.51 -17.29
N ARG A 1154 20.95 17.51 -17.29
CA ARG A 1154 21.86 17.22 -16.19
C ARG A 1154 22.96 18.28 -16.05
N GLU A 1155 23.57 18.73 -17.15
CA GLU A 1155 24.61 19.76 -17.12
C GLU A 1155 24.06 21.12 -16.66
N LYS A 1156 22.83 21.52 -17.06
CA LYS A 1156 22.11 22.68 -16.48
C LYS A 1156 22.03 22.60 -14.95
N ARG A 1157 21.56 21.46 -14.43
CA ARG A 1157 21.44 21.21 -12.97
C ARG A 1157 22.82 21.22 -12.27
N LYS A 1158 23.88 20.76 -12.94
CA LYS A 1158 25.27 20.83 -12.46
C LYS A 1158 25.80 22.27 -12.40
N ILE A 1159 25.60 23.06 -13.46
CA ILE A 1159 25.95 24.49 -13.53
C ILE A 1159 25.32 25.27 -12.36
N ILE A 1160 24.04 25.05 -12.08
CA ILE A 1160 23.31 25.72 -10.99
C ILE A 1160 23.90 25.35 -9.61
N LEU A 1161 24.29 24.09 -9.40
CA LEU A 1161 24.96 23.63 -8.18
C LEU A 1161 26.38 24.22 -8.05
N GLU A 1162 27.12 24.31 -9.15
CA GLU A 1162 28.50 24.84 -9.19
C GLU A 1162 28.53 26.37 -8.95
N TRP A 1163 27.57 27.12 -9.50
CA TRP A 1163 27.36 28.54 -9.19
C TRP A 1163 26.95 28.76 -7.73
N MET A 1164 26.03 27.95 -7.17
CA MET A 1164 25.72 28.01 -5.73
C MET A 1164 26.95 27.71 -4.85
N ILE A 1165 27.82 26.80 -5.29
CA ILE A 1165 29.09 26.53 -4.62
C ILE A 1165 29.99 27.78 -4.64
N GLU A 1166 30.19 28.40 -5.81
CA GLU A 1166 30.99 29.61 -6.03
C GLU A 1166 30.52 30.79 -5.18
N LYS A 1167 29.22 31.10 -5.22
CA LYS A 1167 28.61 32.23 -4.49
C LYS A 1167 28.48 32.01 -2.98
N GLY A 1168 28.86 30.83 -2.49
CA GLY A 1168 28.78 30.50 -1.06
C GLY A 1168 27.36 30.22 -0.53
N ILE A 1169 26.36 30.18 -1.43
CA ILE A 1169 24.97 29.82 -1.12
C ILE A 1169 24.97 28.44 -0.46
N ARG A 1170 24.30 28.32 0.71
CA ARG A 1170 24.38 27.08 1.53
C ARG A 1170 23.24 26.85 2.52
N SER A 1171 22.42 27.84 2.85
CA SER A 1171 21.30 27.63 3.79
C SER A 1171 20.18 26.85 3.11
N ILE A 1172 19.34 26.17 3.90
CA ILE A 1172 18.17 25.48 3.33
C ILE A 1172 17.25 26.44 2.55
N ASP A 1173 17.05 27.65 3.06
CA ASP A 1173 16.13 28.63 2.47
C ASP A 1173 16.69 29.19 1.16
N ASP A 1174 17.98 29.55 1.11
CA ASP A 1174 18.62 30.05 -0.12
C ASP A 1174 18.70 28.95 -1.20
N VAL A 1175 19.14 27.74 -0.83
CA VAL A 1175 19.29 26.61 -1.76
C VAL A 1175 17.92 26.16 -2.27
N GLY A 1176 16.92 26.08 -1.39
CA GLY A 1176 15.53 25.81 -1.75
C GLY A 1176 14.93 26.88 -2.66
N HIS A 1177 15.24 28.16 -2.43
CA HIS A 1177 14.81 29.25 -3.31
C HIS A 1177 15.36 29.11 -4.74
N TYR A 1178 16.65 28.80 -4.91
CA TYR A 1178 17.24 28.64 -6.24
C TYR A 1178 16.79 27.36 -6.97
N ILE A 1179 16.58 26.25 -6.25
CA ILE A 1179 15.95 25.05 -6.82
C ILE A 1179 14.49 25.34 -7.20
N LYS A 1180 13.75 26.12 -6.40
CA LYS A 1180 12.39 26.56 -6.73
C LYS A 1180 12.37 27.51 -7.94
N MET A 1181 13.36 28.40 -8.10
CA MET A 1181 13.49 29.24 -9.31
C MET A 1181 13.65 28.39 -10.56
N PHE A 1182 14.52 27.37 -10.53
CA PHE A 1182 14.73 26.45 -11.66
C PHE A 1182 13.41 25.83 -12.16
N TYR A 1183 12.52 25.42 -11.25
CA TYR A 1183 11.21 24.86 -11.58
C TYR A 1183 10.13 25.88 -11.99
N ILE A 1184 10.42 27.18 -11.98
CA ILE A 1184 9.46 28.26 -12.29
C ILE A 1184 9.89 29.04 -13.55
N ASP A 1185 11.17 29.37 -13.64
CA ASP A 1185 11.76 30.22 -14.68
C ASP A 1185 13.26 29.85 -14.83
N GLU A 1186 13.51 28.76 -15.57
CA GLU A 1186 14.85 28.25 -15.84
C GLU A 1186 15.68 29.26 -16.64
N GLU A 1187 15.09 29.87 -17.67
CA GLU A 1187 15.78 30.80 -18.58
C GLU A 1187 16.29 32.03 -17.84
N SER A 1188 15.45 32.68 -17.01
CA SER A 1188 15.87 33.82 -16.20
C SER A 1188 16.91 33.45 -15.14
N LEU A 1189 16.85 32.23 -14.60
CA LEU A 1189 17.88 31.72 -13.69
C LEU A 1189 19.22 31.50 -14.41
N LEU A 1190 19.23 30.91 -15.61
CA LEU A 1190 20.44 30.69 -16.40
C LEU A 1190 21.03 32.01 -16.90
N GLU A 1191 20.24 32.96 -17.39
CA GLU A 1191 20.72 34.32 -17.72
C GLU A 1191 21.38 35.00 -16.50
N LYS A 1192 20.78 34.87 -15.33
CA LYS A 1192 21.31 35.43 -14.07
C LYS A 1192 22.62 34.77 -13.68
N ILE A 1193 22.76 33.46 -13.87
CA ILE A 1193 24.01 32.74 -13.63
C ILE A 1193 25.08 33.16 -14.63
N GLU A 1194 24.78 33.27 -15.93
CA GLU A 1194 25.76 33.72 -16.93
C GLU A 1194 26.29 35.12 -16.58
N ARG A 1195 25.41 36.07 -16.23
CA ARG A 1195 25.80 37.44 -15.88
C ARG A 1195 26.61 37.57 -14.58
N ASP A 1196 26.52 36.62 -13.66
CA ASP A 1196 27.10 36.69 -12.31
C ASP A 1196 28.24 35.68 -12.06
N SER A 1197 28.36 34.62 -12.85
CA SER A 1197 29.31 33.52 -12.62
C SER A 1197 30.73 33.77 -13.15
N SER A 1198 31.68 32.91 -12.76
CA SER A 1198 33.02 32.89 -13.33
C SER A 1198 33.02 32.44 -14.81
N ALA A 1199 34.04 32.88 -15.56
CA ALA A 1199 34.17 32.62 -17.00
C ALA A 1199 34.10 31.14 -17.40
N GLN A 1200 34.47 30.21 -16.51
CA GLN A 1200 34.34 28.77 -16.75
C GLN A 1200 32.86 28.33 -16.77
N ILE A 1201 32.02 28.89 -15.90
CA ILE A 1201 30.58 28.60 -15.87
C ILE A 1201 29.87 29.31 -17.04
N GLN A 1202 30.31 30.52 -17.42
CA GLN A 1202 29.86 31.18 -18.65
C GLN A 1202 30.15 30.33 -19.89
N GLU A 1203 31.37 29.78 -20.00
CA GLU A 1203 31.75 28.84 -21.06
C GLU A 1203 30.90 27.55 -21.00
N GLN A 1204 30.61 27.00 -19.81
CA GLN A 1204 29.70 25.84 -19.68
C GLN A 1204 28.28 26.15 -20.20
N ILE A 1205 27.72 27.33 -19.89
CA ILE A 1205 26.39 27.76 -20.37
C ILE A 1205 26.40 27.90 -21.90
N GLN A 1206 27.40 28.60 -22.46
CA GLN A 1206 27.51 28.85 -23.90
C GLN A 1206 27.82 27.58 -24.74
N ASN A 1207 28.11 26.45 -24.09
CA ASN A 1207 28.25 25.13 -24.73
C ASN A 1207 26.96 24.27 -24.66
N ILE A 1208 25.91 24.72 -23.98
CA ILE A 1208 24.62 23.99 -23.86
C ILE A 1208 23.40 24.76 -24.41
N THR A 1209 23.57 26.04 -24.76
CA THR A 1209 22.60 26.89 -25.46
C THR A 1209 22.87 26.93 -26.97
#